data_AF-A0A8J7AMH0-F1
#
_entry.id   AF-A0A8J7AMH0-F1
#
_cell.length_a   1.000
_cell.length_b   1.000
_cell.length_c   1.000
_cell.angle_alpha   90.00
_cell.angle_beta   90.00
_cell.angle_gamma   90.00
#
_symmetry.space_group_name_H-M   'P 1'
#
loop_
_entity.id
_entity.type
_entity.pdbx_description
1 polymer ?
#
loop_
_entity_poly.entity_id
_entity_poly.type
_entity_poly.pdbx_seq_one_letter_code
_entity_poly.pdbx_strand_id
1 'polypeptide(L)'
;MSTLVIVESPTKARTIRNYLPKDYRVEASMGHVRDLPQSASEIPANVKGETWAQLGVNVDADFEPVYVVPKDKKKIVSQLKEALKDVDELILATDEDREGESISWHLYQLLKPKVPTKRMVFHEITQDAIKKALKNCRSIDEQLVRAQETRRILDRLVGYTLSPLLWKKIAWGLSAGRVQSVAVRLLVTKERQRRAFHEGTYWDLKASLVQEKAPFSSQLVTLGGTKIANGSDFDAATGQITAGRNVLLLNEDQAVALKERLTGKTWSVTDIEERPVTRKPAPPFTTSTLQQESNRKLRLSARDTMRIAQNLYEQGYITYMRTDSVHLSDQAIAAARSCVEKLYGQQYLSPQPRQYTTKSKGAQEAHEAIRPAGSTFRTPQETGLGGRELAVYDLIWKRTVACQMADSRQTQISVQLQVEDAGFRSSGKRIDFPGYLRAYVEGSDDPEAALEDQEVILPKLKVGDHPNCTELEAVGHETQPPARYTEATLVKTLESEGIGRPSTYASIIGTIIDKGYTQLVSNALIPTFTAFAVTDLLEKHFPDIVDPSFTSKMEQTLDDIAEGEAAWLPYLREFYLGEKGLETLVRERENQIDATKARTVELENLDAKVRIGKYGPYIEVENGDTVITASIPKDLTPADLDPKQVEVLLRQKTTGPDQLGRHPETGEPIYVKIGAYGPYVQLGDKSDENPKPKQASLPKGVTPETVTLDMAVGLLALPRTLGVHPVTGGKIQASLGRFGPYVVHDQGKEGKDYRSLKAADNVLTISLERALELLSEPKKGRNSTNSKSKAALRELGTHPEDGELINIYDGPYGPYIKHGKTNVSIPEGQSVEDISLSAALKLLATKASTAKSTRKTSKSTSSRSKSTTKASTTTAKKTVAKKNDAEG
;
A
#
# COMPACT_ATOMS: atom_id res chain seq x y z
N MET A 1 28.64 -29.44 23.50
CA MET A 1 29.08 -29.09 22.14
C MET A 1 28.50 -27.71 21.89
N SER A 2 29.31 -26.66 21.87
CA SER A 2 28.78 -25.29 21.70
C SER A 2 28.34 -25.08 20.26
N THR A 3 27.12 -24.57 20.06
CA THR A 3 26.53 -24.43 18.71
C THR A 3 26.15 -22.98 18.45
N LEU A 4 26.59 -22.41 17.32
CA LEU A 4 26.12 -21.09 16.86
C LEU A 4 24.94 -21.28 15.92
N VAL A 5 23.82 -20.62 16.19
CA VAL A 5 22.65 -20.54 15.31
C VAL A 5 22.55 -19.11 14.77
N ILE A 6 22.49 -18.95 13.45
CA ILE A 6 22.31 -17.64 12.81
C ILE A 6 20.93 -17.57 12.16
N VAL A 7 20.17 -16.54 12.50
CA VAL A 7 18.85 -16.20 11.92
C VAL A 7 18.87 -14.77 11.35
N GLU A 8 17.81 -14.33 10.70
CA GLU A 8 17.77 -13.02 10.04
C GLU A 8 17.47 -11.87 10.99
N SER A 9 16.62 -12.10 12.00
CA SER A 9 16.09 -11.03 12.84
C SER A 9 16.39 -11.22 14.33
N PRO A 10 16.55 -10.13 15.10
CA PRO A 10 16.73 -10.22 16.55
C PRO A 10 15.53 -10.83 17.28
N THR A 11 14.30 -10.58 16.80
CA THR A 11 13.09 -11.14 17.39
C THR A 11 13.09 -12.65 17.24
N LYS A 12 13.35 -13.15 16.02
CA LYS A 12 13.49 -14.58 15.72
C LYS A 12 14.60 -15.21 16.56
N ALA A 13 15.73 -14.52 16.72
CA ALA A 13 16.84 -15.01 17.55
C ALA A 13 16.43 -15.19 19.01
N ARG A 14 15.72 -14.21 19.58
CA ARG A 14 15.20 -14.27 20.96
C ARG A 14 14.17 -15.38 21.13
N THR A 15 13.23 -15.51 20.19
CA THR A 15 12.18 -16.53 20.25
C THR A 15 12.77 -17.93 20.18
N ILE A 16 13.65 -18.20 19.21
CA ILE A 16 14.28 -19.52 19.03
C ILE A 16 15.19 -19.86 20.22
N ARG A 17 15.92 -18.88 20.77
CA ARG A 17 16.76 -19.09 21.96
C ARG A 17 15.98 -19.68 23.14
N ASN A 18 14.71 -19.30 23.32
CA ASN A 18 13.87 -19.81 24.40
C ASN A 18 13.52 -21.30 24.23
N TYR A 19 13.69 -21.87 23.04
CA TYR A 19 13.39 -23.28 22.73
C TYR A 19 14.62 -24.17 22.67
N LEU A 20 15.81 -23.56 22.65
CA LEU A 20 17.09 -24.26 22.55
C LEU A 20 17.75 -24.45 23.92
N PRO A 21 18.57 -25.51 24.09
CA PRO A 21 19.40 -25.68 25.28
C PRO A 21 20.43 -24.55 25.49
N LYS A 22 21.00 -24.45 26.70
CA LYS A 22 21.90 -23.35 27.11
C LYS A 22 23.23 -23.29 26.33
N ASP A 23 23.66 -24.38 25.71
CA ASP A 23 24.89 -24.48 24.91
C ASP A 23 24.70 -23.99 23.45
N TYR A 24 23.50 -23.52 23.10
CA TYR A 24 23.22 -22.86 21.82
C TYR A 24 23.31 -21.34 21.95
N ARG A 25 24.18 -20.73 21.15
CA ARG A 25 24.25 -19.29 20.97
C ARG A 25 23.45 -18.90 19.73
N VAL A 26 22.43 -18.06 19.89
CA VAL A 26 21.60 -17.60 18.76
C VAL A 26 21.86 -16.13 18.45
N GLU A 27 22.30 -15.84 17.23
CA GLU A 27 22.67 -14.51 16.72
C GLU A 27 21.86 -14.13 15.47
N ALA A 28 21.76 -12.82 15.19
CA ALA A 28 21.00 -12.31 14.05
C ALA A 28 21.91 -11.65 12.99
N SER A 29 21.71 -11.99 11.71
CA SER A 29 22.40 -11.40 10.56
C SER A 29 21.86 -10.03 10.15
N MET A 30 20.68 -9.66 10.65
CA MET A 30 19.93 -8.46 10.24
C MET A 30 19.54 -8.52 8.75
N GLY A 31 19.12 -9.69 8.26
CA GLY A 31 18.80 -9.95 6.84
C GLY A 31 20.05 -10.23 5.99
N HIS A 32 20.02 -9.77 4.73
CA HIS A 32 21.14 -9.91 3.79
C HIS A 32 22.42 -9.25 4.31
N VAL A 33 23.54 -9.98 4.23
CA VAL A 33 24.88 -9.52 4.64
C VAL A 33 25.77 -9.11 3.47
N ARG A 34 25.38 -9.49 2.24
CA ARG A 34 26.00 -9.08 0.98
C ARG A 34 24.91 -8.70 -0.02
N ASP A 35 25.25 -7.82 -0.95
CA ASP A 35 24.43 -7.48 -2.13
C ASP A 35 25.36 -7.05 -3.27
N LEU A 36 24.82 -6.91 -4.47
CA LEU A 36 25.48 -6.20 -5.56
C LEU A 36 25.67 -4.71 -5.18
N PRO A 37 26.73 -4.04 -5.63
CA PRO A 37 26.99 -2.64 -5.27
C PRO A 37 25.81 -1.75 -5.68
N GLN A 38 25.38 -0.88 -4.77
CA GLN A 38 24.27 0.07 -5.01
C GLN A 38 24.77 1.43 -5.50
N SER A 39 26.06 1.72 -5.30
CA SER A 39 26.68 2.98 -5.69
C SER A 39 28.12 2.78 -6.15
N ALA A 40 28.63 3.73 -6.93
CA ALA A 40 30.02 3.71 -7.38
C ALA A 40 31.05 3.69 -6.23
N SER A 41 30.68 4.14 -5.03
CA SER A 41 31.54 4.08 -3.85
C SER A 41 31.65 2.71 -3.21
N GLU A 42 30.72 1.79 -3.51
CA GLU A 42 30.74 0.42 -2.99
C GLU A 42 31.51 -0.54 -3.88
N ILE A 43 31.78 -0.16 -5.14
CA ILE A 43 32.52 -0.98 -6.09
C ILE A 43 33.95 -1.22 -5.58
N PRO A 44 34.39 -2.48 -5.45
CA PRO A 44 35.75 -2.82 -5.00
C PRO A 44 36.84 -2.25 -5.92
N ALA A 45 37.96 -1.81 -5.34
CA ALA A 45 39.03 -1.14 -6.09
C ALA A 45 39.65 -2.00 -7.20
N ASN A 46 39.70 -3.33 -7.02
CA ASN A 46 40.25 -4.28 -7.98
C ASN A 46 39.41 -4.43 -9.25
N VAL A 47 38.11 -4.15 -9.20
CA VAL A 47 37.22 -4.20 -10.38
C VAL A 47 36.74 -2.83 -10.83
N LYS A 48 37.08 -1.75 -10.10
CA LYS A 48 36.55 -0.40 -10.37
C LYS A 48 36.95 0.17 -11.75
N GLY A 49 38.04 -0.34 -12.33
CA GLY A 49 38.49 0.03 -13.67
C GLY A 49 37.75 -0.69 -14.80
N GLU A 50 37.00 -1.74 -14.49
CA GLU A 50 36.28 -2.53 -15.49
C GLU A 50 35.02 -1.81 -15.99
N THR A 51 34.70 -1.95 -17.28
CA THR A 51 33.53 -1.30 -17.91
C THR A 51 32.20 -1.81 -17.33
N TRP A 52 32.14 -3.08 -16.96
CA TRP A 52 30.97 -3.74 -16.37
C TRP A 52 30.82 -3.46 -14.86
N ALA A 53 31.80 -2.82 -14.21
CA ALA A 53 31.83 -2.66 -12.76
C ALA A 53 30.62 -1.89 -12.20
N GLN A 54 30.09 -0.94 -12.97
CA GLN A 54 28.88 -0.19 -12.59
C GLN A 54 27.63 -1.06 -12.57
N LEU A 55 27.53 -2.02 -13.50
CA LEU A 55 26.49 -3.03 -13.51
C LEU A 55 26.66 -3.99 -12.32
N GLY A 56 27.90 -4.23 -11.89
CA GLY A 56 28.24 -5.14 -10.79
C GLY A 56 28.08 -6.62 -11.15
N VAL A 57 27.90 -6.91 -12.43
CA VAL A 57 27.77 -8.26 -13.00
C VAL A 57 28.65 -8.30 -14.24
N ASN A 58 29.56 -9.27 -14.32
CA ASN A 58 30.42 -9.44 -15.48
C ASN A 58 29.73 -10.32 -16.53
N VAL A 59 29.05 -9.68 -17.49
CA VAL A 59 28.27 -10.39 -18.51
C VAL A 59 29.13 -11.19 -19.49
N ASP A 60 30.41 -10.84 -19.63
CA ASP A 60 31.37 -11.55 -20.49
C ASP A 60 32.01 -12.77 -19.79
N ALA A 61 31.93 -12.84 -18.47
CA ALA A 61 32.45 -13.94 -17.66
C ALA A 61 31.29 -14.63 -16.90
N ASP A 62 30.40 -15.26 -17.66
CA ASP A 62 29.30 -16.09 -17.14
C ASP A 62 28.41 -15.40 -16.11
N PHE A 63 28.20 -14.09 -16.29
CA PHE A 63 27.40 -13.24 -15.39
C PHE A 63 27.92 -13.25 -13.94
N GLU A 64 29.22 -13.35 -13.73
CA GLU A 64 29.81 -13.37 -12.39
C GLU A 64 29.41 -12.10 -11.60
N PRO A 65 28.69 -12.24 -10.46
CA PRO A 65 28.26 -11.11 -9.66
C PRO A 65 29.36 -10.63 -8.70
N VAL A 66 29.50 -9.30 -8.57
CA VAL A 66 30.34 -8.70 -7.54
C VAL A 66 29.51 -8.45 -6.28
N TYR A 67 29.64 -9.34 -5.31
CA TYR A 67 29.03 -9.17 -4.00
C TYR A 67 29.90 -8.38 -3.03
N VAL A 68 29.33 -7.34 -2.45
CA VAL A 68 29.97 -6.49 -1.46
C VAL A 68 29.23 -6.55 -0.13
N VAL A 69 29.95 -6.31 0.98
CA VAL A 69 29.33 -6.16 2.30
C VAL A 69 28.93 -4.69 2.49
N PRO A 70 27.63 -4.37 2.59
CA PRO A 70 27.17 -3.01 2.81
C PRO A 70 27.77 -2.40 4.08
N LYS A 71 27.97 -1.08 4.09
CA LYS A 71 28.71 -0.40 5.18
C LYS A 71 28.09 -0.64 6.56
N ASP A 72 26.77 -0.64 6.64
CA ASP A 72 25.98 -0.90 7.84
C ASP A 72 26.05 -2.36 8.32
N LYS A 73 26.36 -3.32 7.42
CA LYS A 73 26.48 -4.74 7.75
C LYS A 73 27.88 -5.17 8.21
N LYS A 74 28.92 -4.37 7.95
CA LYS A 74 30.31 -4.71 8.32
C LYS A 74 30.47 -5.06 9.81
N LYS A 75 29.82 -4.30 10.71
CA LYS A 75 29.88 -4.56 12.15
C LYS A 75 29.25 -5.90 12.52
N ILE A 76 28.09 -6.22 11.94
CA ILE A 76 27.37 -7.48 12.16
C ILE A 76 28.22 -8.65 11.69
N VAL A 77 28.81 -8.57 10.49
CA VAL A 77 29.67 -9.63 9.96
C VAL A 77 30.87 -9.88 10.87
N SER A 78 31.52 -8.83 11.39
CA SER A 78 32.62 -9.00 12.35
C SER A 78 32.17 -9.69 13.64
N GLN A 79 30.98 -9.36 14.15
CA GLN A 79 30.41 -10.00 15.34
C GLN A 79 30.09 -11.49 15.09
N LEU A 80 29.54 -11.83 13.93
CA LEU A 80 29.27 -13.22 13.56
C LEU A 80 30.55 -14.04 13.37
N LYS A 81 31.60 -13.44 12.79
CA LYS A 81 32.93 -14.08 12.69
C LYS A 81 33.54 -14.34 14.07
N GLU A 82 33.37 -13.40 15.01
CA GLU A 82 33.82 -13.59 16.38
C GLU A 82 33.04 -14.71 17.07
N ALA A 83 31.71 -14.70 16.93
CA ALA A 83 30.85 -15.73 17.51
C ALA A 83 31.15 -17.14 17.00
N LEU A 84 31.66 -17.26 15.77
CA LEU A 84 31.98 -18.55 15.13
C LEU A 84 33.31 -19.16 15.62
N LYS A 85 34.20 -18.40 16.26
CA LYS A 85 35.52 -18.91 16.68
C LYS A 85 35.44 -19.95 17.80
N ASP A 86 34.48 -19.80 18.70
CA ASP A 86 34.39 -20.56 19.96
C ASP A 86 33.26 -21.62 19.95
N VAL A 87 32.85 -22.06 18.76
CA VAL A 87 31.77 -23.05 18.60
C VAL A 87 32.25 -24.30 17.87
N ASP A 88 31.63 -25.43 18.20
CA ASP A 88 31.89 -26.74 17.60
C ASP A 88 31.05 -26.96 16.33
N GLU A 89 29.91 -26.27 16.18
CA GLU A 89 28.96 -26.42 15.08
C GLU A 89 28.28 -25.09 14.72
N LEU A 90 27.98 -24.89 13.42
CA LEU A 90 27.20 -23.78 12.90
C LEU A 90 25.86 -24.27 12.33
N ILE A 91 24.76 -23.65 12.74
CA ILE A 91 23.43 -23.86 12.18
C ILE A 91 22.96 -22.56 11.53
N LEU A 92 22.60 -22.64 10.25
CA LEU A 92 21.96 -21.57 9.50
C LEU A 92 20.45 -21.78 9.51
N ALA A 93 19.72 -20.88 10.15
CA ALA A 93 18.30 -21.01 10.50
C ALA A 93 17.44 -19.93 9.85
N THR A 94 17.76 -19.61 8.59
CA THR A 94 17.00 -18.64 7.79
C THR A 94 15.65 -19.20 7.34
N ASP A 95 14.76 -18.34 6.89
CA ASP A 95 13.45 -18.67 6.33
C ASP A 95 13.59 -19.65 5.16
N GLU A 96 12.56 -20.43 4.91
CA GLU A 96 12.56 -21.53 3.94
C GLU A 96 12.15 -21.07 2.53
N ASP A 97 12.43 -19.82 2.16
CA ASP A 97 12.28 -19.34 0.79
C ASP A 97 13.64 -19.20 0.09
N ARG A 98 13.61 -18.98 -1.23
CA ARG A 98 14.82 -18.73 -2.03
C ARG A 98 15.69 -17.58 -1.48
N GLU A 99 15.06 -16.57 -0.85
CA GLU A 99 15.75 -15.44 -0.23
C GLU A 99 16.50 -15.88 1.04
N GLY A 100 15.86 -16.62 1.93
CA GLY A 100 16.48 -17.18 3.11
C GLY A 100 17.61 -18.16 2.78
N GLU A 101 17.45 -18.97 1.74
CA GLU A 101 18.52 -19.87 1.27
C GLU A 101 19.74 -19.08 0.75
N SER A 102 19.51 -18.01 -0.01
CA SER A 102 20.55 -17.08 -0.46
C SER A 102 21.26 -16.37 0.70
N ILE A 103 20.54 -15.94 1.74
CA ILE A 103 21.16 -15.37 2.96
C ILE A 103 22.08 -16.40 3.62
N SER A 104 21.63 -17.65 3.77
CA SER A 104 22.43 -18.74 4.32
C SER A 104 23.70 -18.98 3.51
N TRP A 105 23.59 -19.02 2.18
CA TRP A 105 24.73 -19.14 1.28
C TRP A 105 25.70 -17.96 1.40
N HIS A 106 25.19 -16.73 1.46
CA HIS A 106 26.03 -15.54 1.63
C HIS A 106 26.78 -15.54 2.97
N LEU A 107 26.13 -15.97 4.05
CA LEU A 107 26.76 -16.15 5.36
C LEU A 107 27.86 -17.21 5.29
N TYR A 108 27.57 -18.38 4.70
CA TYR A 108 28.55 -19.46 4.54
C TYR A 108 29.81 -18.99 3.79
N GLN A 109 29.63 -18.34 2.64
CA GLN A 109 30.73 -17.81 1.81
C GLN A 109 31.56 -16.72 2.52
N LEU A 110 30.89 -15.89 3.33
CA LEU A 110 31.53 -14.75 3.99
C LEU A 110 32.24 -15.12 5.29
N LEU A 111 31.66 -16.06 6.05
CA LEU A 111 32.18 -16.55 7.32
C LEU A 111 33.26 -17.62 7.11
N LYS A 112 33.16 -18.43 6.05
CA LYS A 112 34.07 -19.55 5.74
C LYS A 112 34.28 -20.46 6.95
N PRO A 113 33.20 -21.08 7.47
CA PRO A 113 33.26 -21.88 8.69
C PRO A 113 34.24 -23.05 8.53
N LYS A 114 35.01 -23.32 9.59
CA LYS A 114 35.90 -24.50 9.70
C LYS A 114 35.29 -25.64 10.53
N VAL A 115 34.01 -25.49 10.86
CA VAL A 115 33.22 -26.39 11.70
C VAL A 115 32.07 -26.96 10.88
N PRO A 116 31.52 -28.12 11.25
CA PRO A 116 30.30 -28.65 10.64
C PRO A 116 29.23 -27.57 10.53
N THR A 117 28.64 -27.44 9.35
CA THR A 117 27.59 -26.46 9.08
C THR A 117 26.33 -27.17 8.61
N LYS A 118 25.20 -26.81 9.21
CA LYS A 118 23.88 -27.40 8.94
C LYS A 118 22.87 -26.31 8.59
N ARG A 119 21.90 -26.64 7.73
CA ARG A 119 20.76 -25.78 7.37
C ARG A 119 19.50 -26.28 8.08
N MET A 120 18.95 -25.45 8.97
CA MET A 120 17.72 -25.75 9.72
C MET A 120 16.54 -24.98 9.10
N VAL A 121 15.50 -25.70 8.66
CA VAL A 121 14.31 -25.15 8.02
C VAL A 121 13.04 -25.44 8.84
N PHE A 122 12.09 -24.51 8.81
CA PHE A 122 10.83 -24.58 9.56
C PHE A 122 9.81 -23.56 9.02
N HIS A 123 8.53 -23.91 9.07
CA HIS A 123 7.43 -23.04 8.62
C HIS A 123 6.70 -22.31 9.77
N GLU A 124 7.02 -22.63 11.03
CA GLU A 124 6.51 -21.94 12.22
C GLU A 124 7.53 -21.97 13.36
N ILE A 125 7.47 -20.97 14.24
CA ILE A 125 8.41 -20.83 15.36
C ILE A 125 7.69 -21.26 16.65
N THR A 126 7.63 -22.59 16.84
CA THR A 126 7.13 -23.23 18.06
C THR A 126 8.20 -24.15 18.66
N GLN A 127 8.09 -24.46 19.95
CA GLN A 127 9.07 -25.32 20.61
C GLN A 127 9.19 -26.69 19.91
N ASP A 128 8.08 -27.29 19.52
CA ASP A 128 8.07 -28.61 18.86
C ASP A 128 8.60 -28.54 17.43
N ALA A 129 8.23 -27.50 16.66
CA ALA A 129 8.73 -27.31 15.30
C ALA A 129 10.25 -27.11 15.29
N ILE A 130 10.79 -26.27 16.18
CA ILE A 130 12.24 -26.03 16.28
C ILE A 130 12.98 -27.31 16.71
N LYS A 131 12.48 -28.06 17.70
CA LYS A 131 13.08 -29.35 18.10
C LYS A 131 13.07 -30.38 16.97
N LYS A 132 12.00 -30.42 16.17
CA LYS A 132 11.92 -31.30 14.99
C LYS A 132 12.89 -30.86 13.90
N ALA A 133 12.99 -29.56 13.64
CA ALA A 133 13.90 -28.99 12.64
C ALA A 133 15.37 -29.27 12.96
N LEU A 134 15.78 -29.15 14.23
CA LEU A 134 17.15 -29.47 14.67
C LEU A 134 17.56 -30.93 14.38
N LYS A 135 16.61 -31.86 14.42
CA LYS A 135 16.86 -33.28 14.14
C LYS A 135 16.96 -33.58 12.65
N ASN A 136 16.39 -32.72 11.80
CA ASN A 136 16.24 -32.94 10.37
C ASN A 136 16.87 -31.79 9.56
N CYS A 137 18.07 -31.36 9.97
CA CYS A 137 18.81 -30.37 9.20
C CYS A 137 19.27 -30.94 7.85
N ARG A 138 19.35 -30.07 6.85
CA ARG A 138 19.83 -30.37 5.50
C ARG A 138 21.13 -29.60 5.18
N SER A 139 21.66 -29.77 3.97
CA SER A 139 22.67 -28.88 3.40
C SER A 139 22.01 -27.65 2.76
N ILE A 140 22.81 -26.63 2.44
CA ILE A 140 22.33 -25.51 1.62
C ILE A 140 21.92 -26.05 0.25
N ASP A 141 20.78 -25.59 -0.23
CA ASP A 141 20.22 -25.94 -1.53
C ASP A 141 20.74 -24.98 -2.61
N GLU A 142 21.74 -25.44 -3.37
CA GLU A 142 22.38 -24.63 -4.40
C GLU A 142 21.41 -24.23 -5.54
N GLN A 143 20.36 -25.01 -5.83
CA GLN A 143 19.41 -24.65 -6.89
C GLN A 143 18.53 -23.47 -6.47
N LEU A 144 18.06 -23.45 -5.22
CA LEU A 144 17.36 -22.29 -4.66
C LEU A 144 18.24 -21.04 -4.63
N VAL A 145 19.53 -21.19 -4.30
CA VAL A 145 20.51 -20.10 -4.34
C VAL A 145 20.65 -19.57 -5.77
N ARG A 146 20.83 -20.45 -6.77
CA ARG A 146 20.96 -20.05 -8.17
C ARG A 146 19.70 -19.40 -8.71
N ALA A 147 18.50 -19.87 -8.34
CA ALA A 147 17.26 -19.21 -8.71
C ALA A 147 17.19 -17.78 -8.15
N GLN A 148 17.58 -17.58 -6.89
CA GLN A 148 17.61 -16.25 -6.27
C GLN A 148 18.67 -15.33 -6.90
N GLU A 149 19.88 -15.83 -7.14
CA GLU A 149 20.97 -15.09 -7.79
C GLU A 149 20.60 -14.71 -9.22
N THR A 150 20.01 -15.64 -9.98
CA THR A 150 19.49 -15.38 -11.33
C THR A 150 18.45 -14.28 -11.31
N ARG A 151 17.47 -14.35 -10.40
CA ARG A 151 16.49 -13.28 -10.21
C ARG A 151 17.17 -11.93 -9.92
N ARG A 152 18.14 -11.92 -9.01
CA ARG A 152 18.87 -10.70 -8.61
C ARG A 152 19.65 -10.09 -9.77
N ILE A 153 20.27 -10.93 -10.60
CA ILE A 153 20.98 -10.54 -11.82
C ILE A 153 19.99 -10.01 -12.87
N LEU A 154 18.90 -10.71 -13.17
CA LEU A 154 17.87 -10.23 -14.11
C LEU A 154 17.35 -8.84 -13.72
N ASP A 155 16.99 -8.65 -12.46
CA ASP A 155 16.50 -7.35 -11.97
C ASP A 155 17.58 -6.26 -12.11
N ARG A 156 18.87 -6.62 -11.92
CA ARG A 156 20.01 -5.73 -12.15
C ARG A 156 20.16 -5.38 -13.62
N LEU A 157 20.15 -6.36 -14.51
CA LEU A 157 20.30 -6.19 -15.96
C LEU A 157 19.18 -5.31 -16.52
N VAL A 158 17.92 -5.58 -16.19
CA VAL A 158 16.78 -4.77 -16.63
C VAL A 158 16.89 -3.34 -16.09
N GLY A 159 17.12 -3.20 -14.78
CA GLY A 159 17.17 -1.91 -14.12
C GLY A 159 18.27 -1.00 -14.66
N TYR A 160 19.49 -1.53 -14.80
CA TYR A 160 20.66 -0.73 -15.20
C TYR A 160 20.77 -0.53 -16.71
N THR A 161 20.07 -1.33 -17.51
CA THR A 161 20.04 -1.12 -18.96
C THR A 161 18.91 -0.16 -19.36
N LEU A 162 17.69 -0.33 -18.83
CA LEU A 162 16.53 0.48 -19.24
C LEU A 162 16.36 1.78 -18.47
N SER A 163 16.74 1.86 -17.17
CA SER A 163 16.53 3.11 -16.42
C SER A 163 17.34 4.29 -16.98
N PRO A 164 18.63 4.13 -17.37
CA PRO A 164 19.38 5.21 -18.03
C PRO A 164 18.75 5.65 -19.35
N LEU A 165 18.19 4.71 -20.13
CA LEU A 165 17.45 5.03 -21.34
C LEU A 165 16.23 5.90 -21.03
N LEU A 166 15.43 5.54 -20.00
CA LEU A 166 14.30 6.37 -19.56
C LEU A 166 14.74 7.76 -19.08
N TRP A 167 15.90 7.87 -18.43
CA TRP A 167 16.45 9.17 -18.03
C TRP A 167 16.81 10.05 -19.21
N LYS A 168 17.42 9.45 -20.24
CA LYS A 168 17.84 10.15 -21.45
C LYS A 168 16.65 10.54 -22.34
N LYS A 169 15.58 9.74 -22.35
CA LYS A 169 14.44 9.91 -23.27
C LYS A 169 13.22 10.58 -22.65
N ILE A 170 13.01 10.47 -21.34
CA ILE A 170 11.81 10.99 -20.66
C ILE A 170 12.20 11.93 -19.51
N ALA A 171 12.68 11.38 -18.39
CA ALA A 171 12.99 12.17 -17.20
C ALA A 171 13.95 11.45 -16.26
N TRP A 172 14.81 12.22 -15.59
CA TRP A 172 15.77 11.68 -14.62
C TRP A 172 15.07 11.10 -13.38
N GLY A 173 15.61 10.01 -12.83
CA GLY A 173 15.10 9.36 -11.61
C GLY A 173 14.02 8.29 -11.85
N LEU A 174 13.57 8.12 -13.10
CA LEU A 174 12.70 7.03 -13.52
C LEU A 174 13.37 5.66 -13.36
N SER A 175 12.58 4.59 -13.37
CA SER A 175 13.10 3.24 -13.24
C SER A 175 12.27 2.25 -14.04
N ALA A 176 12.94 1.34 -14.71
CA ALA A 176 12.30 0.18 -15.32
C ALA A 176 12.70 -1.09 -14.55
N GLY A 177 11.78 -2.03 -14.44
CA GLY A 177 12.03 -3.36 -13.89
C GLY A 177 10.94 -4.27 -14.42
N ARG A 178 11.22 -5.54 -14.74
CA ARG A 178 10.25 -6.28 -15.57
C ARG A 178 8.88 -6.47 -14.90
N VAL A 179 8.86 -6.74 -13.59
CA VAL A 179 7.60 -6.87 -12.84
C VAL A 179 6.96 -5.51 -12.56
N GLN A 180 7.79 -4.51 -12.26
CA GLN A 180 7.33 -3.14 -12.00
C GLN A 180 6.66 -2.53 -13.24
N SER A 181 7.30 -2.63 -14.41
CA SER A 181 6.81 -2.05 -15.65
C SER A 181 5.50 -2.68 -16.09
N VAL A 182 5.32 -4.00 -15.91
CA VAL A 182 4.02 -4.66 -16.15
C VAL A 182 2.95 -4.16 -15.19
N ALA A 183 3.26 -4.00 -13.89
CA ALA A 183 2.30 -3.45 -12.93
C ALA A 183 1.88 -2.01 -13.31
N VAL A 184 2.82 -1.17 -13.74
CA VAL A 184 2.52 0.18 -14.25
C VAL A 184 1.64 0.11 -15.51
N ARG A 185 1.94 -0.79 -16.45
CA ARG A 185 1.13 -1.00 -17.65
C ARG A 185 -0.31 -1.43 -17.32
N LEU A 186 -0.51 -2.29 -16.33
CA LEU A 186 -1.86 -2.69 -15.88
C LEU A 186 -2.67 -1.47 -15.40
N LEU A 187 -2.05 -0.57 -14.63
CA LEU A 187 -2.68 0.68 -14.18
C LEU A 187 -3.01 1.59 -15.38
N VAL A 188 -2.06 1.80 -16.28
CA VAL A 188 -2.26 2.63 -17.49
C VAL A 188 -3.35 2.06 -18.38
N THR A 189 -3.39 0.74 -18.58
CA THR A 189 -4.43 0.06 -19.37
C THR A 189 -5.80 0.29 -18.76
N LYS A 190 -5.94 0.19 -17.43
CA LYS A 190 -7.20 0.48 -16.74
C LYS A 190 -7.62 1.93 -16.92
N GLU A 191 -6.67 2.87 -16.90
CA GLU A 191 -6.95 4.29 -17.07
C GLU A 191 -7.30 4.64 -18.53
N ARG A 192 -6.68 3.98 -19.53
CA ARG A 192 -7.09 4.05 -20.94
C ARG A 192 -8.53 3.53 -21.14
N GLN A 193 -8.90 2.40 -20.51
CA GLN A 193 -10.28 1.89 -20.54
C GLN A 193 -11.29 2.89 -19.97
N ARG A 194 -10.92 3.64 -18.93
CA ARG A 194 -11.77 4.69 -18.35
C ARG A 194 -11.89 5.92 -19.24
N ARG A 195 -10.85 6.26 -20.00
CA ARG A 195 -10.89 7.36 -20.99
C ARG A 195 -11.74 7.03 -22.21
N ALA A 196 -11.65 5.79 -22.69
CA ALA A 196 -12.44 5.31 -23.83
C ALA A 196 -13.91 5.03 -23.46
N PHE A 197 -14.24 5.07 -22.16
CA PHE A 197 -15.57 4.79 -21.67
C PHE A 197 -16.56 5.90 -22.05
N HIS A 198 -17.66 5.52 -22.67
CA HIS A 198 -18.80 6.39 -22.95
C HIS A 198 -19.98 5.97 -22.09
N GLU A 199 -20.57 6.93 -21.40
CA GLU A 199 -21.70 6.71 -20.51
C GLU A 199 -22.98 6.44 -21.32
N GLY A 200 -23.64 5.33 -20.99
CA GLY A 200 -25.01 5.04 -21.38
C GLY A 200 -25.97 5.35 -20.24
N THR A 201 -27.10 5.96 -20.59
CA THR A 201 -28.22 6.22 -19.67
C THR A 201 -29.33 5.22 -19.91
N TYR A 202 -29.95 4.73 -18.84
CA TYR A 202 -31.11 3.85 -18.91
C TYR A 202 -32.04 4.10 -17.74
N TRP A 203 -33.32 3.83 -17.95
CA TRP A 203 -34.34 3.96 -16.93
C TRP A 203 -35.02 2.63 -16.66
N ASP A 204 -35.44 2.44 -15.42
CA ASP A 204 -36.36 1.40 -15.01
C ASP A 204 -37.42 1.96 -14.06
N LEU A 205 -38.30 1.08 -13.58
CA LEU A 205 -39.23 1.41 -12.50
C LEU A 205 -38.92 0.59 -11.26
N LYS A 206 -39.02 1.24 -10.10
CA LYS A 206 -38.95 0.59 -8.79
C LYS A 206 -40.28 0.76 -8.07
N ALA A 207 -40.87 -0.35 -7.66
CA ALA A 207 -42.12 -0.38 -6.92
C ALA A 207 -41.87 -0.71 -5.45
N SER A 208 -42.49 0.07 -4.56
CA SER A 208 -42.65 -0.25 -3.14
C SER A 208 -44.02 -0.90 -2.96
N LEU A 209 -44.03 -2.16 -2.56
CA LEU A 209 -45.20 -3.02 -2.47
C LEU A 209 -45.43 -3.43 -1.00
N VAL A 210 -46.68 -3.69 -0.65
CA VAL A 210 -47.08 -4.18 0.68
C VAL A 210 -48.00 -5.38 0.54
N GLN A 211 -47.63 -6.49 1.17
CA GLN A 211 -48.47 -7.69 1.32
C GLN A 211 -48.70 -7.93 2.81
N GLU A 212 -49.96 -8.03 3.26
CA GLU A 212 -50.30 -8.29 4.68
C GLU A 212 -49.54 -7.40 5.69
N LYS A 213 -49.38 -6.12 5.38
CA LYS A 213 -48.61 -5.10 6.15
C LYS A 213 -47.08 -5.24 6.13
N ALA A 214 -46.55 -6.22 5.41
CA ALA A 214 -45.11 -6.37 5.23
C ALA A 214 -44.66 -5.70 3.91
N PRO A 215 -43.79 -4.68 3.99
CA PRO A 215 -43.29 -4.00 2.80
C PRO A 215 -42.20 -4.81 2.10
N PHE A 216 -42.11 -4.69 0.78
CA PHE A 216 -41.02 -5.20 -0.04
C PHE A 216 -40.86 -4.35 -1.30
N SER A 217 -39.74 -4.50 -2.02
CA SER A 217 -39.49 -3.77 -3.26
C SER A 217 -39.41 -4.70 -4.45
N SER A 218 -39.80 -4.19 -5.62
CA SER A 218 -39.74 -4.90 -6.89
C SER A 218 -39.22 -3.99 -7.99
N GLN A 219 -38.42 -4.54 -8.91
CA GLN A 219 -37.82 -3.78 -10.02
C GLN A 219 -38.37 -4.27 -11.35
N LEU A 220 -38.62 -3.33 -12.27
CA LEU A 220 -39.05 -3.66 -13.63
C LEU A 220 -37.96 -4.43 -14.35
N VAL A 221 -38.30 -5.59 -14.92
CA VAL A 221 -37.36 -6.45 -15.66
C VAL A 221 -37.79 -6.72 -17.09
N THR A 222 -39.09 -6.64 -17.38
CA THR A 222 -39.62 -6.85 -18.73
C THR A 222 -40.81 -5.93 -19.03
N LEU A 223 -40.98 -5.54 -20.28
CA LEU A 223 -42.16 -4.83 -20.79
C LEU A 223 -42.60 -5.46 -22.12
N GLY A 224 -43.87 -5.85 -22.24
CA GLY A 224 -44.39 -6.52 -23.44
C GLY A 224 -43.64 -7.82 -23.77
N GLY A 225 -43.14 -8.53 -22.75
CA GLY A 225 -42.30 -9.73 -22.91
C GLY A 225 -40.85 -9.48 -23.30
N THR A 226 -40.43 -8.22 -23.52
CA THR A 226 -39.04 -7.86 -23.83
C THR A 226 -38.31 -7.42 -22.58
N LYS A 227 -37.06 -7.87 -22.37
CA LYS A 227 -36.26 -7.52 -21.19
C LYS A 227 -35.89 -6.03 -21.19
N ILE A 228 -35.98 -5.35 -20.06
CA ILE A 228 -35.46 -3.98 -19.89
C ILE A 228 -33.93 -4.00 -19.89
N ALA A 229 -33.33 -3.07 -20.64
CA ALA A 229 -31.88 -2.90 -20.69
C ALA A 229 -31.33 -2.52 -19.32
N ASN A 230 -30.17 -3.08 -18.96
CA ASN A 230 -29.43 -2.67 -17.77
C ASN A 230 -27.98 -2.34 -18.12
N GLY A 231 -27.19 -1.89 -17.14
CA GLY A 231 -25.81 -1.45 -17.38
C GLY A 231 -24.88 -2.47 -18.06
N SER A 232 -25.17 -3.78 -18.00
CA SER A 232 -24.37 -4.81 -18.67
C SER A 232 -24.71 -5.03 -20.15
N ASP A 233 -25.78 -4.40 -20.64
CA ASP A 233 -26.19 -4.48 -22.04
C ASP A 233 -25.53 -3.38 -22.90
N PHE A 234 -24.86 -2.42 -22.28
CA PHE A 234 -24.16 -1.32 -22.94
C PHE A 234 -22.75 -1.69 -23.40
N ASP A 235 -22.39 -1.26 -24.59
CA ASP A 235 -21.02 -1.27 -25.09
C ASP A 235 -20.25 -0.09 -24.49
N ALA A 236 -19.16 -0.40 -23.78
CA ALA A 236 -18.39 0.59 -23.04
C ALA A 236 -17.72 1.66 -23.93
N ALA A 237 -17.47 1.36 -25.21
CA ALA A 237 -16.80 2.28 -26.12
C ALA A 237 -17.78 3.25 -26.80
N THR A 238 -19.07 2.94 -26.82
CA THR A 238 -20.09 3.75 -27.51
C THR A 238 -21.16 4.32 -26.59
N GLY A 239 -21.35 3.75 -25.39
CA GLY A 239 -22.45 4.12 -24.49
C GLY A 239 -23.83 3.71 -25.03
N GLN A 240 -23.85 2.86 -26.07
CA GLN A 240 -25.07 2.36 -26.69
C GLN A 240 -25.31 0.88 -26.36
N ILE A 241 -26.52 0.39 -26.61
CA ILE A 241 -26.82 -1.04 -26.47
C ILE A 241 -25.94 -1.85 -27.42
N THR A 242 -25.28 -2.87 -26.88
CA THR A 242 -24.41 -3.78 -27.65
C THR A 242 -25.22 -4.41 -28.79
N ALA A 243 -24.67 -4.38 -30.00
CA ALA A 243 -25.32 -4.93 -31.18
C ALA A 243 -25.73 -6.41 -30.97
N GLY A 244 -26.97 -6.74 -31.35
CA GLY A 244 -27.53 -8.09 -31.19
C GLY A 244 -28.19 -8.38 -29.84
N ARG A 245 -28.20 -7.42 -28.89
CA ARG A 245 -28.97 -7.56 -27.64
C ARG A 245 -30.45 -7.31 -27.87
N ASN A 246 -31.28 -8.28 -27.52
CA ASN A 246 -32.74 -8.13 -27.53
C ASN A 246 -33.23 -7.56 -26.18
N VAL A 247 -33.10 -6.24 -26.02
CA VAL A 247 -33.51 -5.51 -24.82
C VAL A 247 -34.21 -4.21 -25.19
N LEU A 248 -35.13 -3.76 -24.34
CA LEU A 248 -35.82 -2.49 -24.45
C LEU A 248 -35.08 -1.45 -23.60
N LEU A 249 -34.52 -0.43 -24.25
CA LEU A 249 -33.95 0.73 -23.58
C LEU A 249 -35.04 1.76 -23.32
N LEU A 250 -35.31 2.06 -22.06
CA LEU A 250 -36.22 3.14 -21.66
C LEU A 250 -35.44 4.42 -21.40
N ASN A 251 -35.97 5.54 -21.90
CA ASN A 251 -35.58 6.88 -21.48
C ASN A 251 -36.50 7.41 -20.36
N GLU A 252 -36.21 8.62 -19.88
CA GLU A 252 -36.97 9.27 -18.80
C GLU A 252 -38.46 9.40 -19.14
N ASP A 253 -38.80 10.00 -20.29
CA ASP A 253 -40.19 10.22 -20.70
C ASP A 253 -40.98 8.90 -20.80
N GLN A 254 -40.36 7.86 -21.35
CA GLN A 254 -40.96 6.53 -21.46
C GLN A 254 -41.15 5.88 -20.08
N ALA A 255 -40.20 6.03 -19.17
CA ALA A 255 -40.31 5.51 -17.81
C ALA A 255 -41.38 6.27 -17.02
N VAL A 256 -41.45 7.60 -17.12
CA VAL A 256 -42.49 8.43 -16.48
C VAL A 256 -43.88 8.09 -17.03
N ALA A 257 -44.04 8.00 -18.34
CA ALA A 257 -45.30 7.58 -18.95
C ALA A 257 -45.71 6.17 -18.54
N LEU A 258 -44.75 5.24 -18.43
CA LEU A 258 -45.01 3.89 -17.93
C LEU A 258 -45.44 3.92 -16.46
N LYS A 259 -44.78 4.70 -15.61
CA LYS A 259 -45.16 4.90 -14.20
C LYS A 259 -46.60 5.40 -14.09
N GLU A 260 -46.97 6.44 -14.85
CA GLU A 260 -48.33 7.00 -14.83
C GLU A 260 -49.36 5.96 -15.27
N ARG A 261 -49.08 5.20 -16.33
CA ARG A 261 -49.95 4.13 -16.82
C ARG A 261 -50.21 3.04 -15.77
N LEU A 262 -49.18 2.65 -15.03
CA LEU A 262 -49.25 1.55 -14.05
C LEU A 262 -49.75 2.01 -12.67
N THR A 263 -49.82 3.32 -12.42
CA THR A 263 -50.28 3.86 -11.14
C THR A 263 -51.74 3.49 -10.86
N GLY A 264 -52.02 2.94 -9.68
CA GLY A 264 -53.35 2.49 -9.28
C GLY A 264 -53.85 1.20 -9.93
N LYS A 265 -53.00 0.50 -10.70
CA LYS A 265 -53.33 -0.79 -11.32
C LYS A 265 -53.10 -1.96 -10.35
N THR A 266 -53.76 -3.08 -10.62
CA THR A 266 -53.64 -4.30 -9.82
C THR A 266 -52.37 -5.05 -10.15
N TRP A 267 -51.56 -5.29 -9.13
CA TRP A 267 -50.37 -6.14 -9.21
C TRP A 267 -50.77 -7.59 -8.96
N SER A 268 -50.12 -8.53 -9.64
CA SER A 268 -50.36 -9.96 -9.44
C SER A 268 -49.04 -10.71 -9.37
N VAL A 269 -48.89 -11.56 -8.36
CA VAL A 269 -47.76 -12.50 -8.30
C VAL A 269 -48.00 -13.62 -9.31
N THR A 270 -47.11 -13.75 -10.29
CA THR A 270 -47.25 -14.73 -11.39
C THR A 270 -46.41 -15.98 -11.17
N ASP A 271 -45.27 -15.84 -10.52
CA ASP A 271 -44.36 -16.96 -10.26
C ASP A 271 -43.54 -16.73 -8.99
N ILE A 272 -43.22 -17.81 -8.28
CA ILE A 272 -42.33 -17.81 -7.13
C ILE A 272 -41.38 -19.00 -7.25
N GLU A 273 -40.09 -18.72 -7.36
CA GLU A 273 -39.03 -19.73 -7.39
C GLU A 273 -38.23 -19.68 -6.08
N GLU A 274 -38.16 -20.80 -5.37
CA GLU A 274 -37.25 -21.00 -4.23
C GLU A 274 -36.14 -21.97 -4.63
N ARG A 275 -34.89 -21.47 -4.61
CA ARG A 275 -33.72 -22.25 -4.96
C ARG A 275 -32.80 -22.42 -3.76
N PRO A 276 -32.58 -23.65 -3.25
CA PRO A 276 -31.57 -23.90 -2.24
C PRO A 276 -30.17 -23.72 -2.84
N VAL A 277 -29.32 -22.97 -2.16
CA VAL A 277 -27.94 -22.67 -2.53
C VAL A 277 -27.05 -23.02 -1.34
N THR A 278 -26.00 -23.79 -1.61
CA THR A 278 -24.96 -24.11 -0.63
C THR A 278 -23.69 -23.37 -1.00
N ARG A 279 -23.06 -22.69 -0.04
CA ARG A 279 -21.76 -22.03 -0.24
C ARG A 279 -20.71 -22.65 0.67
N LYS A 280 -19.54 -22.93 0.07
CA LYS A 280 -18.40 -23.49 0.78
C LYS A 280 -17.56 -22.39 1.43
N PRO A 281 -16.92 -22.65 2.58
CA PRO A 281 -15.96 -21.73 3.15
C PRO A 281 -14.76 -21.55 2.22
N ALA A 282 -14.24 -20.34 2.23
CA ALA A 282 -13.06 -19.99 1.47
C ALA A 282 -11.78 -20.62 2.09
N PRO A 283 -10.73 -20.85 1.29
CA PRO A 283 -9.52 -21.52 1.75
C PRO A 283 -8.76 -20.70 2.81
N PRO A 284 -7.87 -21.34 3.58
CA PRO A 284 -6.86 -20.66 4.41
C PRO A 284 -6.09 -19.58 3.64
N PHE A 285 -5.48 -18.65 4.37
CA PHE A 285 -4.78 -17.54 3.73
C PHE A 285 -3.51 -17.99 3.02
N THR A 286 -3.34 -17.50 1.80
CA THR A 286 -2.05 -17.28 1.13
C THR A 286 -1.59 -15.85 1.38
N THR A 287 -0.37 -15.50 0.97
CA THR A 287 0.11 -14.11 1.04
C THR A 287 -0.76 -13.14 0.25
N SER A 288 -1.17 -13.51 -0.96
CA SER A 288 -2.04 -12.68 -1.80
C SER A 288 -3.38 -12.43 -1.14
N THR A 289 -4.05 -13.50 -0.70
CA THR A 289 -5.38 -13.39 -0.09
C THR A 289 -5.36 -12.67 1.26
N LEU A 290 -4.28 -12.82 2.06
CA LEU A 290 -4.10 -12.03 3.28
C LEU A 290 -3.95 -10.53 3.00
N GLN A 291 -3.15 -10.15 1.99
CA GLN A 291 -2.98 -8.76 1.59
C GLN A 291 -4.30 -8.16 1.07
N GLN A 292 -5.05 -8.93 0.27
CA GLN A 292 -6.35 -8.52 -0.24
C GLN A 292 -7.34 -8.25 0.89
N GLU A 293 -7.54 -9.19 1.80
CA GLU A 293 -8.52 -9.05 2.88
C GLU A 293 -8.07 -8.00 3.89
N SER A 294 -6.77 -7.91 4.22
CA SER A 294 -6.25 -6.84 5.09
C SER A 294 -6.45 -5.44 4.49
N ASN A 295 -6.38 -5.28 3.16
CA ASN A 295 -6.69 -4.01 2.52
C ASN A 295 -8.20 -3.70 2.50
N ARG A 296 -9.04 -4.70 2.21
CA ARG A 296 -10.51 -4.52 2.14
C ARG A 296 -11.11 -4.19 3.50
N LYS A 297 -10.73 -4.98 4.50
CA LYS A 297 -11.28 -4.97 5.86
C LYS A 297 -10.57 -3.97 6.77
N LEU A 298 -9.26 -4.17 6.95
CA LEU A 298 -8.45 -3.41 7.90
C LEU A 298 -7.87 -2.11 7.32
N ARG A 299 -8.10 -1.83 6.02
CA ARG A 299 -7.54 -0.68 5.29
C ARG A 299 -6.01 -0.60 5.37
N LEU A 300 -5.34 -1.74 5.46
CA LEU A 300 -3.89 -1.84 5.48
C LEU A 300 -3.33 -1.88 4.06
N SER A 301 -2.17 -1.27 3.85
CA SER A 301 -1.39 -1.47 2.62
C SER A 301 -0.80 -2.88 2.60
N ALA A 302 -0.44 -3.39 1.42
CA ALA A 302 0.29 -4.65 1.28
C ALA A 302 1.60 -4.62 2.07
N ARG A 303 2.32 -3.48 2.04
CA ARG A 303 3.57 -3.27 2.80
C ARG A 303 3.35 -3.33 4.31
N ASP A 304 2.31 -2.68 4.83
CA ASP A 304 2.00 -2.73 6.27
C ASP A 304 1.53 -4.11 6.72
N THR A 305 0.71 -4.78 5.89
CA THR A 305 0.23 -6.15 6.14
C THR A 305 1.40 -7.11 6.29
N MET A 306 2.35 -7.09 5.35
CA MET A 306 3.53 -7.97 5.40
C MET A 306 4.46 -7.65 6.57
N ARG A 307 4.62 -6.38 6.94
CA ARG A 307 5.40 -6.00 8.14
C ARG A 307 4.77 -6.56 9.43
N ILE A 308 3.45 -6.47 9.56
CA ILE A 308 2.73 -7.00 10.73
C ILE A 308 2.80 -8.52 10.74
N ALA A 309 2.56 -9.18 9.61
CA ALA A 309 2.63 -10.64 9.50
C ALA A 309 4.04 -11.17 9.81
N GLN A 310 5.10 -10.48 9.36
CA GLN A 310 6.49 -10.79 9.73
C GLN A 310 6.66 -10.76 11.26
N ASN A 311 6.20 -9.70 11.93
CA ASN A 311 6.29 -9.61 13.38
C ASN A 311 5.55 -10.75 14.09
N LEU A 312 4.34 -11.07 13.62
CA LEU A 312 3.53 -12.17 14.19
C LEU A 312 4.24 -13.52 14.02
N TYR A 313 4.83 -13.77 12.85
CA TYR A 313 5.61 -14.99 12.58
C TYR A 313 6.85 -15.08 13.48
N GLU A 314 7.66 -14.02 13.55
CA GLU A 314 8.91 -14.01 14.35
C GLU A 314 8.67 -14.16 15.86
N GLN A 315 7.48 -13.77 16.33
CA GLN A 315 7.02 -13.97 17.70
C GLN A 315 6.32 -15.33 17.93
N GLY A 316 6.18 -16.14 16.88
CA GLY A 316 5.58 -17.47 16.94
C GLY A 316 4.05 -17.49 17.02
N TYR A 317 3.35 -16.44 16.57
CA TYR A 317 1.88 -16.39 16.52
C TYR A 317 1.28 -17.06 15.29
N ILE A 318 1.93 -16.95 14.14
CA ILE A 318 1.45 -17.49 12.87
C ILE A 318 2.54 -18.31 12.16
N THR A 319 2.14 -19.10 11.19
CA THR A 319 3.06 -19.71 10.21
C THR A 319 3.69 -18.67 9.28
N TYR A 320 4.67 -19.11 8.50
CA TYR A 320 5.37 -18.26 7.55
C TYR A 320 4.43 -17.57 6.57
N MET A 321 4.54 -16.24 6.49
CA MET A 321 3.57 -15.38 5.79
C MET A 321 3.85 -15.21 4.29
N ARG A 322 4.93 -15.79 3.76
CA ARG A 322 5.25 -15.79 2.32
C ARG A 322 5.01 -17.19 1.76
N THR A 323 3.77 -17.42 1.36
CA THR A 323 3.27 -18.71 0.90
C THR A 323 2.17 -18.48 -0.13
N ASP A 324 2.18 -19.29 -1.17
CA ASP A 324 1.11 -19.45 -2.15
C ASP A 324 0.27 -20.70 -1.88
N SER A 325 0.61 -21.46 -0.84
CA SER A 325 -0.07 -22.68 -0.45
C SER A 325 -1.32 -22.42 0.39
N VAL A 326 -2.38 -23.16 0.09
CA VAL A 326 -3.61 -23.24 0.91
C VAL A 326 -3.66 -24.50 1.77
N HIS A 327 -2.59 -25.30 1.75
CA HIS A 327 -2.48 -26.55 2.49
C HIS A 327 -2.45 -26.29 4.00
N LEU A 328 -3.19 -27.09 4.77
CA LEU A 328 -3.06 -27.19 6.22
C LEU A 328 -2.53 -28.57 6.60
N SER A 329 -1.64 -28.61 7.58
CA SER A 329 -1.20 -29.86 8.21
C SER A 329 -2.35 -30.53 8.97
N ASP A 330 -2.27 -31.85 9.15
CA ASP A 330 -3.26 -32.61 9.96
C ASP A 330 -3.40 -32.03 11.38
N GLN A 331 -2.28 -31.58 11.96
CA GLN A 331 -2.24 -30.91 13.25
C GLN A 331 -3.04 -29.60 13.23
N ALA A 332 -2.86 -28.77 12.21
CA ALA A 332 -3.60 -27.51 12.07
C ALA A 332 -5.09 -27.74 11.82
N ILE A 333 -5.44 -28.76 11.06
CA ILE A 333 -6.84 -29.15 10.81
C ILE A 333 -7.49 -29.61 12.11
N ALA A 334 -6.83 -30.45 12.89
CA ALA A 334 -7.31 -30.88 14.20
C ALA A 334 -7.50 -29.69 15.15
N ALA A 335 -6.55 -28.76 15.20
CA ALA A 335 -6.62 -27.54 16.01
C ALA A 335 -7.82 -26.66 15.60
N ALA A 336 -7.97 -26.37 14.30
CA ALA A 336 -9.07 -25.60 13.75
C ALA A 336 -10.43 -26.25 14.06
N ARG A 337 -10.56 -27.56 13.84
CA ARG A 337 -11.79 -28.33 14.13
C ARG A 337 -12.13 -28.30 15.62
N SER A 338 -11.15 -28.41 16.51
CA SER A 338 -11.35 -28.26 17.95
C SER A 338 -11.85 -26.87 18.32
N CYS A 339 -11.32 -25.81 17.70
CA CYS A 339 -11.84 -24.45 17.88
C CYS A 339 -13.30 -24.33 17.42
N VAL A 340 -13.64 -24.91 16.26
CA VAL A 340 -15.03 -24.90 15.76
C VAL A 340 -15.99 -25.54 16.76
N GLU A 341 -15.66 -26.75 17.23
CA GLU A 341 -16.49 -27.50 18.16
C GLU A 341 -16.66 -26.78 19.50
N LYS A 342 -15.58 -26.22 20.06
CA LYS A 342 -15.61 -25.52 21.36
C LYS A 342 -16.37 -24.19 21.31
N LEU A 343 -16.24 -23.43 20.22
CA LEU A 343 -16.76 -22.06 20.15
C LEU A 343 -18.14 -21.97 19.48
N TYR A 344 -18.41 -22.81 18.49
CA TYR A 344 -19.64 -22.76 17.69
C TYR A 344 -20.52 -24.02 17.86
N GLY A 345 -19.96 -25.12 18.33
CA GLY A 345 -20.67 -26.39 18.53
C GLY A 345 -20.57 -27.35 17.34
N GLN A 346 -20.90 -28.61 17.60
CA GLN A 346 -20.64 -29.71 16.66
C GLN A 346 -21.40 -29.60 15.32
N GLN A 347 -22.58 -28.98 15.32
CA GLN A 347 -23.36 -28.73 14.11
C GLN A 347 -22.66 -27.79 13.09
N TYR A 348 -21.71 -26.97 13.55
CA TYR A 348 -20.93 -26.07 12.71
C TYR A 348 -19.64 -26.69 12.20
N LEU A 349 -19.33 -27.92 12.62
CA LEU A 349 -18.18 -28.66 12.12
C LEU A 349 -18.47 -29.20 10.72
N SER A 350 -17.49 -29.09 9.82
CA SER A 350 -17.59 -29.82 8.55
C SER A 350 -17.68 -31.33 8.82
N PRO A 351 -18.54 -32.08 8.09
CA PRO A 351 -18.72 -33.51 8.30
C PRO A 351 -17.41 -34.29 8.20
N GLN A 352 -16.51 -33.85 7.31
CA GLN A 352 -15.19 -34.42 7.14
C GLN A 352 -14.14 -33.29 7.14
N PRO A 353 -12.90 -33.57 7.58
CA PRO A 353 -11.76 -32.66 7.44
C PRO A 353 -11.64 -32.13 6.02
N ARG A 354 -11.46 -30.81 5.88
CA ARG A 354 -11.34 -30.17 4.56
C ARG A 354 -9.88 -29.95 4.23
N GLN A 355 -9.41 -30.58 3.16
CA GLN A 355 -8.15 -30.24 2.52
C GLN A 355 -8.41 -29.31 1.33
N TYR A 356 -7.60 -28.26 1.22
CA TYR A 356 -7.63 -27.35 0.09
C TYR A 356 -6.38 -27.58 -0.76
N THR A 357 -6.54 -27.51 -2.08
CA THR A 357 -5.45 -27.68 -3.05
C THR A 357 -5.18 -26.35 -3.72
N THR A 358 -3.90 -26.02 -3.86
CA THR A 358 -3.44 -24.80 -4.55
C THR A 358 -3.77 -24.89 -6.04
N LYS A 359 -4.20 -23.77 -6.63
CA LYS A 359 -4.57 -23.69 -8.06
C LYS A 359 -3.82 -22.61 -8.82
N SER A 360 -2.99 -21.81 -8.14
CA SER A 360 -2.18 -20.77 -8.75
C SER A 360 -1.09 -21.38 -9.63
N LYS A 361 -0.80 -20.74 -10.76
CA LYS A 361 0.30 -21.15 -11.65
C LYS A 361 1.65 -20.91 -10.97
N GLY A 362 2.56 -21.88 -11.04
CA GLY A 362 3.91 -21.76 -10.49
C GLY A 362 3.98 -21.68 -8.96
N ALA A 363 3.06 -22.37 -8.27
CA ALA A 363 3.03 -22.36 -6.80
C ALA A 363 4.15 -23.21 -6.21
N GLN A 364 4.87 -22.66 -5.24
CA GLN A 364 5.91 -23.37 -4.48
C GLN A 364 5.24 -24.17 -3.34
N GLU A 365 4.69 -25.35 -3.64
CA GLU A 365 3.86 -26.16 -2.72
C GLU A 365 4.57 -26.66 -1.44
N ALA A 366 5.85 -26.34 -1.24
CA ALA A 366 6.62 -26.74 -0.06
C ALA A 366 6.16 -26.06 1.24
N HIS A 367 5.28 -25.05 1.18
CA HIS A 367 4.87 -24.26 2.35
C HIS A 367 3.46 -24.63 2.83
N GLU A 368 3.18 -24.36 4.11
CA GLU A 368 1.82 -24.38 4.66
C GLU A 368 1.12 -23.03 4.43
N ALA A 369 -0.21 -22.99 4.53
CA ALA A 369 -0.98 -21.76 4.54
C ALA A 369 -0.65 -20.87 5.74
N ILE A 370 -1.00 -19.59 5.64
CA ILE A 370 -0.93 -18.62 6.75
C ILE A 370 -2.06 -18.92 7.74
N ARG A 371 -1.69 -19.41 8.92
CA ARG A 371 -2.59 -19.84 10.00
C ARG A 371 -1.99 -19.50 11.37
N PRO A 372 -2.76 -19.56 12.47
CA PRO A 372 -2.18 -19.54 13.81
C PRO A 372 -1.16 -20.67 14.03
N ALA A 373 -0.09 -20.41 14.77
CA ALA A 373 0.96 -21.36 15.08
C ALA A 373 0.58 -22.32 16.23
N GLY A 374 1.18 -23.51 16.24
CA GLY A 374 1.06 -24.51 17.32
C GLY A 374 -0.02 -25.57 17.13
N SER A 375 0.03 -26.63 17.96
CA SER A 375 -0.97 -27.72 18.02
C SER A 375 -2.32 -27.28 18.57
N THR A 376 -2.35 -26.16 19.28
CA THR A 376 -3.54 -25.52 19.82
C THR A 376 -3.48 -24.05 19.45
N PHE A 377 -4.52 -23.54 18.79
CA PHE A 377 -4.56 -22.15 18.41
C PHE A 377 -4.96 -21.28 19.60
N ARG A 378 -4.15 -20.27 19.89
CA ARG A 378 -4.52 -19.20 20.81
C ARG A 378 -5.69 -18.42 20.22
N THR A 379 -6.77 -18.25 20.96
CA THR A 379 -7.83 -17.33 20.55
C THR A 379 -7.27 -15.90 20.55
N PRO A 380 -7.83 -14.98 19.75
CA PRO A 380 -7.37 -13.59 19.71
C PRO A 380 -7.22 -12.95 21.11
N GLN A 381 -8.15 -13.25 22.02
CA GLN A 381 -8.18 -12.76 23.40
C GLN A 381 -7.03 -13.30 24.27
N GLU A 382 -6.56 -14.52 23.99
CA GLU A 382 -5.46 -15.18 24.73
C GLU A 382 -4.07 -14.71 24.27
N THR A 383 -3.97 -14.00 23.15
CA THR A 383 -2.66 -13.61 22.60
C THR A 383 -1.98 -12.48 23.36
N GLY A 384 -2.73 -11.62 24.04
CA GLY A 384 -2.23 -10.37 24.61
C GLY A 384 -1.81 -9.33 23.55
N LEU A 385 -2.05 -9.59 22.25
CA LEU A 385 -1.78 -8.64 21.18
C LEU A 385 -2.75 -7.46 21.23
N GLY A 386 -2.30 -6.30 20.74
CA GLY A 386 -3.12 -5.10 20.63
C GLY A 386 -3.07 -4.45 19.25
N GLY A 387 -4.02 -3.54 18.99
CA GLY A 387 -4.02 -2.70 17.80
C GLY A 387 -4.01 -3.49 16.48
N ARG A 388 -3.12 -3.13 15.56
CA ARG A 388 -3.07 -3.71 14.21
C ARG A 388 -2.55 -5.15 14.20
N GLU A 389 -1.70 -5.54 15.15
CA GLU A 389 -1.20 -6.92 15.24
C GLU A 389 -2.32 -7.87 15.65
N LEU A 390 -3.14 -7.49 16.64
CA LEU A 390 -4.34 -8.23 17.01
C LEU A 390 -5.33 -8.33 15.84
N ALA A 391 -5.56 -7.24 15.11
CA ALA A 391 -6.50 -7.23 13.98
C ALA A 391 -6.08 -8.19 12.85
N VAL A 392 -4.80 -8.22 12.49
CA VAL A 392 -4.28 -9.15 11.48
C VAL A 392 -4.30 -10.59 11.99
N TYR A 393 -3.94 -10.83 13.26
CA TYR A 393 -4.03 -12.15 13.87
C TYR A 393 -5.47 -12.68 13.92
N ASP A 394 -6.43 -11.85 14.38
CA ASP A 394 -7.85 -12.18 14.42
C ASP A 394 -8.39 -12.53 13.04
N LEU A 395 -8.01 -11.77 12.02
CA LEU A 395 -8.37 -12.05 10.64
C LEU A 395 -7.85 -13.43 10.19
N ILE A 396 -6.57 -13.74 10.45
CA ILE A 396 -5.94 -15.03 10.13
C ILE A 396 -6.62 -16.18 10.88
N TRP A 397 -6.87 -15.99 12.18
CA TRP A 397 -7.52 -16.97 13.04
C TRP A 397 -8.94 -17.28 12.55
N LYS A 398 -9.77 -16.27 12.31
CA LYS A 398 -11.15 -16.43 11.82
C LYS A 398 -11.19 -17.15 10.48
N ARG A 399 -10.31 -16.80 9.54
CA ARG A 399 -10.22 -17.46 8.22
C ARG A 399 -9.86 -18.94 8.35
N THR A 400 -8.90 -19.25 9.22
CA THR A 400 -8.44 -20.64 9.45
C THR A 400 -9.51 -21.48 10.12
N VAL A 401 -10.22 -20.95 11.12
CA VAL A 401 -11.32 -21.66 11.78
C VAL A 401 -12.49 -21.87 10.81
N ALA A 402 -12.89 -20.83 10.08
CA ALA A 402 -13.98 -20.89 9.10
C ALA A 402 -13.74 -21.92 7.99
N CYS A 403 -12.49 -22.13 7.56
CA CYS A 403 -12.19 -23.08 6.50
C CYS A 403 -12.51 -24.54 6.88
N GLN A 404 -12.63 -24.87 8.18
CA GLN A 404 -13.01 -26.21 8.67
C GLN A 404 -14.48 -26.30 9.11
N MET A 405 -15.27 -25.24 8.94
CA MET A 405 -16.69 -25.21 9.30
C MET A 405 -17.58 -25.85 8.22
N ALA A 406 -18.83 -26.12 8.60
CA ALA A 406 -19.89 -26.56 7.71
C ALA A 406 -20.22 -25.49 6.65
N ASP A 407 -20.73 -25.94 5.50
CA ASP A 407 -21.20 -25.04 4.44
C ASP A 407 -22.36 -24.17 4.94
N SER A 408 -22.48 -22.96 4.39
CA SER A 408 -23.70 -22.18 4.59
C SER A 408 -24.78 -22.68 3.64
N ARG A 409 -26.00 -22.83 4.16
CA ARG A 409 -27.20 -23.22 3.39
C ARG A 409 -28.14 -22.04 3.38
N GLN A 410 -28.56 -21.66 2.18
CA GLN A 410 -29.33 -20.46 1.92
C GLN A 410 -30.44 -20.80 0.94
N THR A 411 -31.57 -20.11 1.05
CA THR A 411 -32.64 -20.16 0.06
C THR A 411 -32.67 -18.82 -0.67
N GLN A 412 -32.44 -18.85 -1.98
CA GLN A 412 -32.68 -17.70 -2.85
C GLN A 412 -34.14 -17.74 -3.29
N ILE A 413 -34.84 -16.62 -3.13
CA ILE A 413 -36.26 -16.49 -3.46
C ILE A 413 -36.36 -15.48 -4.61
N SER A 414 -37.05 -15.84 -5.67
CA SER A 414 -37.34 -14.95 -6.79
C SER A 414 -38.85 -14.88 -6.99
N VAL A 415 -39.42 -13.69 -6.87
CA VAL A 415 -40.84 -13.45 -7.09
C VAL A 415 -41.00 -12.65 -8.37
N GLN A 416 -41.77 -13.18 -9.31
CA GLN A 416 -42.21 -12.46 -10.50
C GLN A 416 -43.59 -11.87 -10.24
N LEU A 417 -43.74 -10.60 -10.58
CA LEU A 417 -44.99 -9.86 -10.48
C LEU A 417 -45.33 -9.27 -11.84
N GLN A 418 -46.62 -9.18 -12.13
CA GLN A 418 -47.14 -8.60 -13.34
C GLN A 418 -48.12 -7.49 -13.01
N VAL A 419 -48.01 -6.38 -13.74
CA VAL A 419 -49.00 -5.31 -13.77
C VAL A 419 -49.19 -4.90 -15.23
N GLU A 420 -50.39 -5.16 -15.77
CA GLU A 420 -50.65 -5.13 -17.22
C GLU A 420 -49.63 -5.99 -18.00
N ASP A 421 -48.89 -5.41 -18.95
CA ASP A 421 -47.82 -6.05 -19.73
C ASP A 421 -46.41 -5.82 -19.16
N ALA A 422 -46.29 -5.15 -18.01
CA ALA A 422 -45.03 -4.90 -17.31
C ALA A 422 -44.75 -5.99 -16.27
N GLY A 423 -43.58 -6.63 -16.41
CA GLY A 423 -43.09 -7.67 -15.52
C GLY A 423 -42.02 -7.14 -14.58
N PHE A 424 -42.19 -7.38 -13.29
CA PHE A 424 -41.36 -6.93 -12.19
C PHE A 424 -40.80 -8.13 -11.42
N ARG A 425 -39.61 -7.96 -10.85
CA ARG A 425 -38.94 -9.00 -10.07
C ARG A 425 -38.51 -8.48 -8.69
N SER A 426 -38.86 -9.24 -7.66
CA SER A 426 -38.29 -9.12 -6.32
C SER A 426 -37.34 -10.29 -6.06
N SER A 427 -36.18 -10.01 -5.50
CA SER A 427 -35.22 -11.04 -5.09
C SER A 427 -35.05 -11.03 -3.58
N GLY A 428 -35.19 -12.19 -2.97
CA GLY A 428 -35.03 -12.44 -1.55
C GLY A 428 -33.92 -13.44 -1.27
N LYS A 429 -33.40 -13.41 -0.05
CA LYS A 429 -32.40 -14.37 0.43
C LYS A 429 -32.64 -14.64 1.90
N ARG A 430 -32.79 -15.92 2.24
CA ARG A 430 -32.90 -16.44 3.61
C ARG A 430 -31.71 -17.34 3.92
N ILE A 431 -31.12 -17.20 5.09
CA ILE A 431 -30.02 -18.05 5.56
C ILE A 431 -30.62 -19.16 6.43
N ASP A 432 -30.86 -20.32 5.82
CA ASP A 432 -31.42 -21.48 6.54
C ASP A 432 -30.41 -22.06 7.54
N PHE A 433 -29.11 -21.97 7.22
CA PHE A 433 -28.03 -22.31 8.14
C PHE A 433 -26.77 -21.50 7.81
N PRO A 434 -26.24 -20.70 8.74
CA PRO A 434 -25.13 -19.80 8.43
C PRO A 434 -23.78 -20.52 8.23
N GLY A 435 -23.58 -21.71 8.81
CA GLY A 435 -22.33 -22.46 8.67
C GLY A 435 -21.11 -21.61 9.00
N TYR A 436 -20.09 -21.63 8.14
CA TYR A 436 -18.86 -20.84 8.29
C TYR A 436 -19.06 -19.32 8.39
N LEU A 437 -20.20 -18.78 7.93
CA LEU A 437 -20.46 -17.35 7.97
C LEU A 437 -20.53 -16.80 9.40
N ARG A 438 -20.77 -17.64 10.42
CA ARG A 438 -20.69 -17.25 11.84
C ARG A 438 -19.30 -16.84 12.29
N ALA A 439 -18.26 -17.35 11.63
CA ALA A 439 -16.87 -17.02 11.96
C ALA A 439 -16.27 -16.01 10.99
N TYR A 440 -16.64 -16.07 9.70
CA TYR A 440 -15.97 -15.30 8.67
C TYR A 440 -16.86 -14.99 7.45
N VAL A 441 -16.90 -13.70 7.07
CA VAL A 441 -17.48 -13.22 5.81
C VAL A 441 -16.41 -12.48 5.01
N GLU A 442 -16.19 -12.82 3.72
CA GLU A 442 -15.23 -12.09 2.87
C GLU A 442 -15.65 -10.63 2.69
N GLY A 443 -14.70 -9.71 2.84
CA GLY A 443 -14.95 -8.27 2.71
C GLY A 443 -15.64 -7.57 3.89
N SER A 444 -16.09 -8.29 4.94
CA SER A 444 -16.63 -7.69 6.19
C SER A 444 -15.88 -8.12 7.46
N ASP A 445 -15.68 -7.20 8.40
CA ASP A 445 -15.05 -7.45 9.71
C ASP A 445 -16.03 -7.90 10.80
N ASP A 446 -17.33 -7.66 10.60
CA ASP A 446 -18.39 -8.09 11.51
C ASP A 446 -19.26 -9.14 10.80
N PRO A 447 -19.10 -10.42 11.15
CA PRO A 447 -19.90 -11.49 10.55
C PRO A 447 -21.38 -11.41 10.89
N GLU A 448 -21.76 -10.96 12.09
CA GLU A 448 -23.17 -10.87 12.49
C GLU A 448 -23.87 -9.75 11.75
N ALA A 449 -23.28 -8.55 11.74
CA ALA A 449 -23.83 -7.44 10.96
C ALA A 449 -23.89 -7.78 9.46
N ALA A 450 -22.86 -8.44 8.92
CA ALA A 450 -22.86 -8.85 7.53
C ALA A 450 -23.82 -10.02 7.21
N LEU A 451 -24.24 -10.80 8.21
CA LEU A 451 -25.27 -11.83 8.07
C LEU A 451 -26.65 -11.18 8.02
N GLU A 452 -26.92 -10.22 8.90
CA GLU A 452 -28.15 -9.43 8.91
C GLU A 452 -28.32 -8.65 7.59
N ASP A 453 -27.27 -7.95 7.14
CA ASP A 453 -27.27 -7.23 5.85
C ASP A 453 -27.42 -8.16 4.63
N GLN A 454 -27.16 -9.46 4.80
CA GLN A 454 -27.22 -10.45 3.73
C GLN A 454 -28.58 -11.11 3.56
N GLU A 455 -29.48 -10.97 4.53
CA GLU A 455 -30.85 -11.45 4.41
C GLU A 455 -31.73 -10.38 3.78
N VAL A 456 -32.40 -10.76 2.69
CA VAL A 456 -33.47 -9.94 2.11
C VAL A 456 -34.73 -10.73 2.32
N ILE A 457 -35.43 -10.44 3.42
CA ILE A 457 -36.64 -11.13 3.81
C ILE A 457 -37.78 -10.60 2.96
N LEU A 458 -38.32 -11.46 2.10
CA LEU A 458 -39.57 -11.20 1.41
C LEU A 458 -40.74 -11.66 2.28
N PRO A 459 -41.91 -11.00 2.20
CA PRO A 459 -43.11 -11.46 2.87
C PRO A 459 -43.54 -12.83 2.34
N LYS A 460 -44.40 -13.51 3.10
CA LYS A 460 -45.05 -14.74 2.61
C LYS A 460 -45.96 -14.36 1.44
N LEU A 461 -45.62 -14.85 0.26
CA LEU A 461 -46.32 -14.59 -0.99
C LEU A 461 -46.78 -15.92 -1.60
N LYS A 462 -47.86 -15.88 -2.36
CA LYS A 462 -48.38 -16.99 -3.16
C LYS A 462 -48.67 -16.51 -4.57
N VAL A 463 -48.55 -17.43 -5.53
CA VAL A 463 -49.02 -17.16 -6.90
C VAL A 463 -50.50 -16.80 -6.86
N GLY A 464 -50.86 -15.70 -7.50
CA GLY A 464 -52.20 -15.10 -7.45
C GLY A 464 -52.40 -14.03 -6.38
N ASP A 465 -51.43 -13.78 -5.49
CA ASP A 465 -51.53 -12.66 -4.54
C ASP A 465 -51.51 -11.30 -5.25
N HIS A 466 -52.20 -10.31 -4.66
CA HIS A 466 -52.33 -8.96 -5.18
C HIS A 466 -51.75 -7.90 -4.22
N PRO A 467 -50.41 -7.77 -4.13
CA PRO A 467 -49.78 -6.81 -3.24
C PRO A 467 -50.14 -5.37 -3.61
N ASN A 468 -50.33 -4.52 -2.60
CA ASN A 468 -50.67 -3.13 -2.82
C ASN A 468 -49.40 -2.32 -3.14
N CYS A 469 -49.40 -1.59 -4.25
CA CYS A 469 -48.32 -0.68 -4.59
C CYS A 469 -48.52 0.66 -3.89
N THR A 470 -47.66 0.96 -2.92
CA THR A 470 -47.70 2.23 -2.18
C THR A 470 -46.96 3.34 -2.91
N GLU A 471 -45.94 2.99 -3.68
CA GLU A 471 -45.12 3.95 -4.41
C GLU A 471 -44.51 3.30 -5.66
N LEU A 472 -44.47 4.05 -6.76
CA LEU A 472 -43.82 3.66 -8.01
C LEU A 472 -42.92 4.81 -8.47
N GLU A 473 -41.63 4.52 -8.60
CA GLU A 473 -40.59 5.48 -8.95
C GLU A 473 -40.03 5.15 -10.33
N ALA A 474 -39.84 6.17 -11.16
CA ALA A 474 -38.99 6.07 -12.34
C ALA A 474 -37.56 6.38 -11.89
N VAL A 475 -36.64 5.45 -12.12
CA VAL A 475 -35.26 5.54 -11.64
C VAL A 475 -34.32 5.61 -12.83
N GLY A 476 -33.61 6.73 -12.94
CA GLY A 476 -32.55 6.92 -13.92
C GLY A 476 -31.24 6.34 -13.42
N HIS A 477 -30.52 5.67 -14.33
CA HIS A 477 -29.23 5.07 -14.08
C HIS A 477 -28.24 5.46 -15.16
N GLU A 478 -26.97 5.53 -14.75
CA GLU A 478 -25.84 5.78 -15.62
C GLU A 478 -24.84 4.63 -15.48
N THR A 479 -24.43 4.06 -16.61
CA THR A 479 -23.31 3.10 -16.61
C THR A 479 -22.06 3.75 -16.05
N GLN A 480 -21.26 3.00 -15.29
CA GLN A 480 -20.06 3.53 -14.65
C GLN A 480 -18.79 3.03 -15.35
N PRO A 481 -17.74 3.86 -15.46
CA PRO A 481 -16.47 3.44 -16.02
C PRO A 481 -15.83 2.33 -15.17
N PRO A 482 -14.96 1.48 -15.75
CA PRO A 482 -14.28 0.42 -15.03
C PRO A 482 -13.60 0.93 -13.76
N ALA A 483 -13.83 0.23 -12.65
CA ALA A 483 -13.24 0.60 -11.36
C ALA A 483 -11.70 0.56 -11.43
N ARG A 484 -11.06 1.59 -10.88
CA ARG A 484 -9.59 1.62 -10.73
C ARG A 484 -9.11 0.49 -9.82
N TYR A 485 -7.84 0.13 -9.96
CA TYR A 485 -7.23 -0.82 -9.04
C TYR A 485 -7.11 -0.23 -7.63
N THR A 486 -7.38 -1.03 -6.61
CA THR A 486 -6.86 -0.83 -5.26
C THR A 486 -5.59 -1.68 -5.11
N GLU A 487 -4.87 -1.56 -3.99
CA GLU A 487 -3.79 -2.52 -3.72
C GLU A 487 -4.32 -3.97 -3.74
N ALA A 488 -5.50 -4.24 -3.16
CA ALA A 488 -6.09 -5.58 -3.17
C ALA A 488 -6.35 -6.11 -4.60
N THR A 489 -7.01 -5.32 -5.45
CA THR A 489 -7.35 -5.80 -6.80
C THR A 489 -6.12 -5.86 -7.70
N LEU A 490 -5.09 -5.04 -7.46
CA LEU A 490 -3.80 -5.17 -8.15
C LEU A 490 -3.06 -6.44 -7.72
N VAL A 491 -2.98 -6.75 -6.42
CA VAL A 491 -2.39 -8.01 -5.93
C VAL A 491 -3.09 -9.22 -6.55
N LYS A 492 -4.43 -9.23 -6.54
CA LYS A 492 -5.23 -10.29 -7.17
C LYS A 492 -4.88 -10.48 -8.66
N THR A 493 -4.68 -9.37 -9.38
CA THR A 493 -4.37 -9.40 -10.81
C THR A 493 -2.93 -9.89 -11.05
N LEU A 494 -1.96 -9.43 -10.26
CA LEU A 494 -0.57 -9.89 -10.33
C LEU A 494 -0.44 -11.39 -10.05
N GLU A 495 -1.27 -11.93 -9.15
CA GLU A 495 -1.36 -13.37 -8.88
C GLU A 495 -2.01 -14.13 -10.04
N SER A 496 -3.17 -13.68 -10.55
CA SER A 496 -3.88 -14.39 -11.62
C SER A 496 -3.10 -14.44 -12.93
N GLU A 497 -2.28 -13.43 -13.20
CA GLU A 497 -1.40 -13.35 -14.37
C GLU A 497 -0.05 -14.07 -14.16
N GLY A 498 0.27 -14.53 -12.94
CA GLY A 498 1.53 -15.21 -12.61
C GLY A 498 2.77 -14.31 -12.60
N ILE A 499 2.59 -12.98 -12.55
CA ILE A 499 3.66 -11.98 -12.59
C ILE A 499 4.30 -11.74 -11.21
N GLY A 500 3.49 -11.81 -10.16
CA GLY A 500 3.95 -11.64 -8.78
C GLY A 500 4.23 -12.97 -8.09
N ARG A 501 4.98 -12.90 -6.99
CA ARG A 501 5.23 -14.00 -6.05
C ARG A 501 4.94 -13.49 -4.63
N PRO A 502 4.68 -14.38 -3.64
CA PRO A 502 4.47 -14.00 -2.24
C PRO A 502 5.47 -12.97 -1.69
N SER A 503 6.74 -13.08 -2.07
CA SER A 503 7.81 -12.17 -1.66
C SER A 503 7.79 -10.80 -2.36
N THR A 504 7.10 -10.66 -3.49
CA THR A 504 7.25 -9.49 -4.37
C THR A 504 6.03 -8.56 -4.40
N TYR A 505 4.80 -9.04 -4.16
CA TYR A 505 3.57 -8.22 -4.28
C TYR A 505 3.66 -6.84 -3.58
N ALA A 506 3.98 -6.82 -2.29
CA ALA A 506 4.08 -5.60 -1.51
C ALA A 506 5.23 -4.68 -1.97
N SER A 507 6.33 -5.26 -2.45
CA SER A 507 7.49 -4.51 -2.95
C SER A 507 7.24 -3.86 -4.31
N ILE A 508 6.48 -4.53 -5.20
CA ILE A 508 6.09 -4.02 -6.52
C ILE A 508 5.23 -2.77 -6.34
N ILE A 509 4.17 -2.89 -5.53
CA ILE A 509 3.22 -1.80 -5.23
C ILE A 509 3.95 -0.64 -4.56
N GLY A 510 4.79 -0.94 -3.56
CA GLY A 510 5.61 0.07 -2.90
C GLY A 510 6.50 0.83 -3.88
N THR A 511 7.17 0.12 -4.78
CA THR A 511 8.09 0.72 -5.76
C THR A 511 7.37 1.63 -6.77
N ILE A 512 6.22 1.20 -7.32
CA ILE A 512 5.50 2.03 -8.30
C ILE A 512 4.93 3.31 -7.67
N ILE A 513 4.58 3.27 -6.38
CA ILE A 513 4.16 4.45 -5.61
C ILE A 513 5.38 5.34 -5.32
N ASP A 514 6.46 4.77 -4.75
CA ASP A 514 7.67 5.51 -4.34
C ASP A 514 8.36 6.19 -5.54
N LYS A 515 8.23 5.61 -6.75
CA LYS A 515 8.76 6.17 -8.01
C LYS A 515 7.83 7.17 -8.71
N GLY A 516 6.63 7.41 -8.18
CA GLY A 516 5.68 8.38 -8.73
C GLY A 516 5.00 7.93 -10.03
N TYR A 517 5.00 6.63 -10.34
CA TYR A 517 4.21 6.08 -11.44
C TYR A 517 2.72 6.05 -11.11
N THR A 518 2.38 5.92 -9.83
CA THR A 518 1.01 5.95 -9.37
C THR A 518 0.87 6.73 -8.07
N GLN A 519 -0.31 7.30 -7.86
CA GLN A 519 -0.72 7.92 -6.62
C GLN A 519 -1.89 7.17 -6.00
N LEU A 520 -1.87 7.04 -4.67
CA LEU A 520 -2.95 6.44 -3.91
C LEU A 520 -3.94 7.53 -3.48
N VAL A 521 -5.13 7.54 -4.10
CA VAL A 521 -6.21 8.48 -3.78
C VAL A 521 -7.45 7.70 -3.38
N SER A 522 -7.95 7.92 -2.16
CA SER A 522 -9.13 7.22 -1.63
C SER A 522 -9.09 5.69 -1.79
N ASN A 523 -7.90 5.08 -1.58
CA ASN A 523 -7.61 3.65 -1.76
C ASN A 523 -7.50 3.15 -3.22
N ALA A 524 -7.65 4.03 -4.22
CA ALA A 524 -7.42 3.71 -5.63
C ALA A 524 -6.00 4.11 -6.07
N LEU A 525 -5.36 3.23 -6.84
CA LEU A 525 -4.08 3.45 -7.52
C LEU A 525 -4.34 4.10 -8.87
N ILE A 526 -4.00 5.38 -8.98
CA ILE A 526 -4.19 6.18 -10.19
C ILE A 526 -2.84 6.35 -10.87
N PRO A 527 -2.65 5.94 -12.14
CA PRO A 527 -1.39 6.17 -12.85
C PRO A 527 -1.18 7.66 -13.16
N THR A 528 0.07 8.11 -13.18
CA THR A 528 0.43 9.48 -13.55
C THR A 528 0.66 9.61 -15.06
N PHE A 529 0.70 10.83 -15.60
CA PHE A 529 1.11 11.07 -17.00
C PHE A 529 2.52 10.52 -17.29
N THR A 530 3.41 10.55 -16.30
CA THR A 530 4.74 9.93 -16.40
C THR A 530 4.64 8.42 -16.59
N ALA A 531 3.69 7.74 -15.95
CA ALA A 531 3.44 6.32 -16.17
C ALA A 531 2.95 6.03 -17.59
N PHE A 532 2.09 6.89 -18.16
CA PHE A 532 1.69 6.80 -19.56
C PHE A 532 2.91 6.89 -20.48
N ALA A 533 3.72 7.96 -20.38
CA ALA A 533 4.90 8.16 -21.23
C ALA A 533 5.89 6.98 -21.16
N VAL A 534 6.16 6.47 -19.96
CA VAL A 534 7.04 5.30 -19.78
C VAL A 534 6.41 4.05 -20.37
N THR A 535 5.11 3.83 -20.17
CA THR A 535 4.40 2.67 -20.72
C THR A 535 4.38 2.72 -22.25
N ASP A 536 4.06 3.86 -22.85
CA ASP A 536 4.03 4.06 -24.30
C ASP A 536 5.39 3.77 -24.94
N LEU A 537 6.47 4.31 -24.34
CA LEU A 537 7.84 4.05 -24.79
C LEU A 537 8.17 2.55 -24.73
N LEU A 538 7.87 1.89 -23.61
CA LEU A 538 8.19 0.48 -23.43
C LEU A 538 7.31 -0.43 -24.30
N GLU A 539 6.01 -0.16 -24.46
CA GLU A 539 5.14 -0.92 -25.36
C GLU A 539 5.61 -0.84 -26.80
N LYS A 540 6.06 0.34 -27.25
CA LYS A 540 6.52 0.55 -28.62
C LYS A 540 7.90 -0.05 -28.89
N HIS A 541 8.84 0.10 -27.95
CA HIS A 541 10.24 -0.21 -28.18
C HIS A 541 10.73 -1.45 -27.43
N PHE A 542 9.99 -1.99 -26.47
CA PHE A 542 10.38 -3.15 -25.65
C PHE A 542 9.14 -3.96 -25.21
N PRO A 543 8.29 -4.42 -26.15
CA PRO A 543 6.98 -4.98 -25.83
C PRO A 543 7.04 -6.17 -24.86
N ASP A 544 8.04 -7.05 -25.02
CA ASP A 544 8.22 -8.23 -24.17
C ASP A 544 8.44 -7.86 -22.69
N ILE A 545 9.16 -6.77 -22.40
CA ILE A 545 9.45 -6.31 -21.03
C ILE A 545 8.19 -5.88 -20.27
N VAL A 546 7.15 -5.49 -21.00
CA VAL A 546 5.87 -5.05 -20.42
C VAL A 546 4.72 -6.02 -20.70
N ASP A 547 5.00 -7.17 -21.30
CA ASP A 547 4.03 -8.23 -21.49
C ASP A 547 3.86 -9.07 -20.20
N PRO A 548 2.63 -9.15 -19.63
CA PRO A 548 2.28 -10.11 -18.59
C PRO A 548 2.77 -11.52 -18.88
N SER A 549 2.58 -12.02 -20.10
CA SER A 549 2.88 -13.41 -20.45
C SER A 549 4.37 -13.68 -20.45
N PHE A 550 5.17 -12.79 -21.04
CA PHE A 550 6.63 -12.86 -20.97
C PHE A 550 7.15 -12.83 -19.53
N THR A 551 6.63 -11.93 -18.70
CA THR A 551 7.06 -11.83 -17.29
C THR A 551 6.66 -13.06 -16.49
N SER A 552 5.47 -13.62 -16.72
CA SER A 552 4.97 -14.85 -16.10
C SER A 552 5.86 -16.05 -16.45
N LYS A 553 6.23 -16.21 -17.73
CA LYS A 553 7.17 -17.26 -18.18
C LYS A 553 8.52 -17.17 -17.51
N MET A 554 9.08 -15.96 -17.38
CA MET A 554 10.34 -15.76 -16.70
C MET A 554 10.27 -16.09 -15.21
N GLU A 555 9.18 -15.73 -14.52
CA GLU A 555 9.01 -16.16 -13.13
C GLU A 555 8.89 -17.68 -13.03
N GLN A 556 8.21 -18.34 -13.98
CA GLN A 556 8.18 -19.81 -14.06
C GLN A 556 9.58 -20.38 -14.27
N THR A 557 10.38 -19.85 -15.19
CA THR A 557 11.76 -20.31 -15.40
C THR A 557 12.63 -20.16 -14.15
N LEU A 558 12.40 -19.12 -13.33
CA LEU A 558 13.08 -19.01 -12.03
C LEU A 558 12.66 -20.09 -11.04
N ASP A 559 11.43 -20.57 -11.12
CA ASP A 559 10.94 -21.70 -10.33
C ASP A 559 11.49 -23.03 -10.90
N ASP A 560 11.54 -23.20 -12.22
CA ASP A 560 12.18 -24.34 -12.89
C ASP A 560 13.69 -24.44 -12.55
N ILE A 561 14.39 -23.30 -12.42
CA ILE A 561 15.79 -23.27 -11.94
C ILE A 561 15.88 -23.72 -10.48
N ALA A 562 14.93 -23.32 -9.63
CA ALA A 562 14.89 -23.72 -8.23
C ALA A 562 14.65 -25.23 -8.07
N GLU A 563 13.90 -25.84 -8.98
CA GLU A 563 13.62 -27.28 -9.03
C GLU A 563 14.70 -28.07 -9.78
N GLY A 564 15.63 -27.38 -10.46
CA GLY A 564 16.70 -27.99 -11.24
C GLY A 564 16.27 -28.49 -12.63
N GLU A 565 15.09 -28.09 -13.10
CA GLU A 565 14.53 -28.42 -14.41
C GLU A 565 15.06 -27.50 -15.52
N ALA A 566 15.58 -26.30 -15.16
CA ALA A 566 16.17 -25.35 -16.08
C ALA A 566 17.58 -24.90 -15.65
N ALA A 567 18.45 -24.65 -16.63
CA ALA A 567 19.81 -24.14 -16.40
C ALA A 567 19.82 -22.60 -16.41
N TRP A 568 20.34 -22.00 -15.34
CA TRP A 568 20.34 -20.54 -15.17
C TRP A 568 21.21 -19.77 -16.18
N LEU A 569 22.40 -20.29 -16.50
CA LEU A 569 23.38 -19.57 -17.33
C LEU A 569 22.94 -19.46 -18.80
N PRO A 570 22.48 -20.53 -19.48
CA PRO A 570 21.89 -20.41 -20.82
C PRO A 570 20.74 -19.41 -20.87
N TYR A 571 19.88 -19.43 -19.85
CA TYR A 571 18.75 -18.51 -19.74
C TYR A 571 19.20 -17.04 -19.65
N LEU A 572 20.17 -16.71 -18.78
CA LEU A 572 20.71 -15.34 -18.70
C LEU A 572 21.37 -14.89 -20.00
N ARG A 573 22.13 -15.77 -20.67
CA ARG A 573 22.76 -15.49 -21.97
C ARG A 573 21.71 -15.17 -23.02
N GLU A 574 20.68 -16.00 -23.15
CA GLU A 574 19.60 -15.77 -24.12
C GLU A 574 18.86 -14.46 -23.82
N PHE A 575 18.50 -14.24 -22.55
CA PHE A 575 17.75 -13.07 -22.12
C PHE A 575 18.49 -11.75 -22.37
N TYR A 576 19.82 -11.71 -22.12
CA TYR A 576 20.58 -10.46 -22.15
C TYR A 576 21.39 -10.27 -23.43
N LEU A 577 22.16 -11.29 -23.81
CA LEU A 577 23.16 -11.24 -24.89
C LEU A 577 22.66 -11.85 -26.21
N GLY A 578 21.50 -12.52 -26.21
CA GLY A 578 20.93 -13.10 -27.41
C GLY A 578 20.67 -12.08 -28.52
N GLU A 579 20.38 -12.56 -29.74
CA GLU A 579 20.04 -11.68 -30.87
C GLU A 579 18.83 -10.79 -30.56
N LYS A 580 17.88 -11.32 -29.78
CA LYS A 580 16.73 -10.58 -29.23
C LYS A 580 16.89 -10.23 -27.75
N GLY A 581 18.11 -10.35 -27.23
CA GLY A 581 18.45 -10.07 -25.85
C GLY A 581 18.35 -8.58 -25.52
N LEU A 582 18.13 -8.27 -24.24
CA LEU A 582 17.86 -6.91 -23.80
C LEU A 582 18.96 -5.91 -24.18
N GLU A 583 20.24 -6.29 -24.07
CA GLU A 583 21.36 -5.39 -24.39
C GLU A 583 21.37 -5.04 -25.88
N THR A 584 21.24 -6.06 -26.73
CA THR A 584 21.16 -5.92 -28.19
C THR A 584 20.01 -5.00 -28.58
N LEU A 585 18.81 -5.25 -28.03
CA LEU A 585 17.62 -4.45 -28.30
C LEU A 585 17.79 -2.98 -27.89
N VAL A 586 18.37 -2.71 -26.72
CA VAL A 586 18.58 -1.34 -26.25
C VAL A 586 19.60 -0.61 -27.13
N ARG A 587 20.72 -1.27 -27.46
CA ARG A 587 21.77 -0.71 -28.33
C ARG A 587 21.22 -0.33 -29.71
N GLU A 588 20.39 -1.19 -30.30
CA GLU A 588 19.80 -0.95 -31.63
C GLU A 588 18.74 0.15 -31.62
N ARG A 589 17.88 0.17 -30.59
CA ARG A 589 16.71 1.05 -30.53
C ARG A 589 16.99 2.42 -29.91
N GLU A 590 18.05 2.59 -29.12
CA GLU A 590 18.31 3.85 -28.39
C GLU A 590 18.34 5.08 -29.32
N ASN A 591 19.01 4.98 -30.47
CA ASN A 591 19.11 6.08 -31.43
C ASN A 591 17.83 6.30 -32.25
N GLN A 592 16.94 5.30 -32.28
CA GLN A 592 15.65 5.35 -32.97
C GLN A 592 14.55 5.99 -32.11
N ILE A 593 14.76 6.08 -30.78
CA ILE A 593 13.80 6.69 -29.86
C ILE A 593 13.97 8.21 -29.89
N ASP A 594 12.97 8.90 -30.44
CA ASP A 594 12.85 10.35 -30.35
C ASP A 594 12.44 10.78 -28.93
N ALA A 595 13.28 11.58 -28.26
CA ALA A 595 13.04 12.02 -26.89
C ALA A 595 11.85 12.99 -26.78
N THR A 596 11.53 13.74 -27.83
CA THR A 596 10.36 14.63 -27.87
C THR A 596 9.08 13.82 -27.96
N LYS A 597 9.04 12.78 -28.80
CA LYS A 597 7.90 11.85 -28.84
C LYS A 597 7.78 11.05 -27.54
N ALA A 598 8.88 10.54 -27.01
CA ALA A 598 8.90 9.78 -25.75
C ALA A 598 8.38 10.56 -24.54
N ARG A 599 8.60 11.88 -24.49
CA ARG A 599 8.09 12.73 -23.42
C ARG A 599 6.68 13.24 -23.68
N THR A 600 6.07 12.90 -24.81
CA THR A 600 4.72 13.33 -25.19
C THR A 600 3.74 12.18 -24.96
N VAL A 601 2.72 12.44 -24.14
CA VAL A 601 1.56 11.58 -23.98
C VAL A 601 0.45 12.15 -24.85
N GLU A 602 0.06 11.38 -25.85
CA GLU A 602 -1.10 11.67 -26.70
C GLU A 602 -2.31 10.99 -26.08
N LEU A 603 -3.35 11.77 -25.89
CA LEU A 603 -4.57 11.33 -25.24
C LEU A 603 -5.72 11.53 -26.23
N GLU A 604 -6.54 10.51 -26.37
CA GLU A 604 -7.69 10.52 -27.29
C GLU A 604 -8.62 11.70 -26.98
N ASN A 605 -9.20 12.30 -28.02
CA ASN A 605 -10.14 13.42 -27.96
C ASN A 605 -9.59 14.71 -27.31
N LEU A 606 -8.26 14.91 -27.33
CA LEU A 606 -7.63 16.14 -26.87
C LEU A 606 -6.84 16.81 -27.99
N ASP A 607 -7.19 18.06 -28.31
CA ASP A 607 -6.42 18.92 -29.23
C ASP A 607 -5.25 19.58 -28.49
N ALA A 608 -4.51 18.76 -27.73
CA ALA A 608 -3.39 19.20 -26.94
C ALA A 608 -2.43 18.06 -26.62
N LYS A 609 -1.13 18.36 -26.63
CA LYS A 609 -0.08 17.39 -26.30
C LYS A 609 0.26 17.51 -24.81
N VAL A 610 0.22 16.42 -24.06
CA VAL A 610 0.76 16.42 -22.70
C VAL A 610 2.25 16.10 -22.75
N ARG A 611 3.10 16.96 -22.19
CA ARG A 611 4.55 16.78 -22.14
C ARG A 611 5.05 16.57 -20.72
N ILE A 612 6.01 15.66 -20.56
CA ILE A 612 6.71 15.42 -19.29
C ILE A 612 7.90 16.36 -19.21
N GLY A 613 7.76 17.41 -18.40
CA GLY A 613 8.81 18.40 -18.14
C GLY A 613 9.56 18.18 -16.83
N LYS A 614 10.61 18.98 -16.61
CA LYS A 614 11.41 18.96 -15.37
C LYS A 614 10.58 19.18 -14.10
N TYR A 615 9.49 19.96 -14.20
CA TYR A 615 8.64 20.33 -13.07
C TYR A 615 7.34 19.52 -12.99
N GLY A 616 7.20 18.49 -13.83
CA GLY A 616 5.99 17.69 -13.95
C GLY A 616 5.32 17.80 -15.32
N PRO A 617 4.14 17.18 -15.48
CA PRO A 617 3.40 17.18 -16.73
C PRO A 617 2.79 18.56 -17.01
N TYR A 618 2.79 18.95 -18.28
CA TYR A 618 2.19 20.20 -18.77
C TYR A 618 1.54 19.97 -20.14
N ILE A 619 0.51 20.73 -20.44
CA ILE A 619 -0.16 20.76 -21.74
C ILE A 619 0.61 21.69 -22.67
N GLU A 620 0.67 21.34 -23.94
CA GLU A 620 1.20 22.15 -25.03
C GLU A 620 0.20 22.16 -26.20
N VAL A 621 -0.18 23.36 -26.64
CA VAL A 621 -1.05 23.60 -27.80
C VAL A 621 -0.36 24.56 -28.76
N GLU A 622 -0.44 24.23 -30.05
CA GLU A 622 0.04 25.08 -31.14
C GLU A 622 -1.06 26.10 -31.50
N ASN A 623 -0.74 27.39 -31.45
CA ASN A 623 -1.64 28.48 -31.81
C ASN A 623 -0.94 29.39 -32.85
N GLY A 624 -1.17 29.08 -34.13
CA GLY A 624 -0.43 29.68 -35.24
C GLY A 624 1.08 29.42 -35.10
N ASP A 625 1.89 30.48 -35.13
CA ASP A 625 3.35 30.40 -34.96
C ASP A 625 3.80 30.36 -33.48
N THR A 626 2.87 30.35 -32.52
CA THR A 626 3.19 30.42 -31.09
C THR A 626 2.75 29.15 -30.35
N VAL A 627 3.55 28.75 -29.36
CA VAL A 627 3.27 27.57 -28.53
C VAL A 627 2.81 28.03 -27.15
N ILE A 628 1.58 27.66 -26.78
CA ILE A 628 1.02 27.92 -25.46
C ILE A 628 1.18 26.66 -24.62
N THR A 629 1.68 26.81 -23.39
CA THR A 629 1.90 25.68 -22.47
C THR A 629 1.19 25.90 -21.15
N ALA A 630 0.59 24.91 -20.50
CA ALA A 630 -0.02 25.08 -19.16
C ALA A 630 0.34 23.92 -18.24
N SER A 631 0.71 24.17 -16.98
CA SER A 631 1.05 23.08 -16.05
C SER A 631 -0.21 22.32 -15.64
N ILE A 632 -0.12 20.99 -15.55
CA ILE A 632 -1.24 20.15 -15.10
C ILE A 632 -1.20 20.03 -13.57
N PRO A 633 -2.30 20.32 -12.85
CA PRO A 633 -2.41 20.10 -11.41
C PRO A 633 -2.17 18.64 -11.03
N LYS A 634 -1.61 18.38 -9.83
CA LYS A 634 -1.28 17.01 -9.40
C LYS A 634 -2.49 16.11 -9.16
N ASP A 635 -3.59 16.72 -8.77
CA ASP A 635 -4.89 16.07 -8.53
C ASP A 635 -5.62 15.77 -9.84
N LEU A 636 -5.25 16.43 -10.95
CA LEU A 636 -5.82 16.15 -12.24
C LEU A 636 -5.17 14.92 -12.87
N THR A 637 -5.98 13.89 -13.12
CA THR A 637 -5.50 12.57 -13.53
C THR A 637 -5.55 12.41 -15.06
N PRO A 638 -4.85 11.41 -15.62
CA PRO A 638 -4.97 11.12 -17.04
C PRO A 638 -6.39 10.80 -17.47
N ALA A 639 -7.24 10.11 -16.69
CA ALA A 639 -8.63 9.90 -17.11
C ALA A 639 -9.50 11.15 -16.99
N ASP A 640 -9.19 12.02 -16.03
CA ASP A 640 -10.03 13.18 -15.77
C ASP A 640 -9.71 14.36 -16.71
N LEU A 641 -8.52 14.38 -17.35
CA LEU A 641 -8.12 15.43 -18.29
C LEU A 641 -8.95 15.41 -19.59
N ASP A 642 -9.85 16.38 -19.71
CA ASP A 642 -10.79 16.57 -20.83
C ASP A 642 -10.58 17.92 -21.57
N PRO A 643 -11.22 18.15 -22.74
CA PRO A 643 -11.08 19.39 -23.50
C PRO A 643 -11.43 20.65 -22.73
N LYS A 644 -12.46 20.61 -21.87
CA LYS A 644 -12.91 21.77 -21.09
C LYS A 644 -11.84 22.18 -20.08
N GLN A 645 -11.23 21.20 -19.42
CA GLN A 645 -10.15 21.45 -18.47
C GLN A 645 -8.89 21.94 -19.16
N VAL A 646 -8.58 21.44 -20.36
CA VAL A 646 -7.49 21.98 -21.18
C VAL A 646 -7.73 23.46 -21.49
N GLU A 647 -8.94 23.81 -21.92
CA GLU A 647 -9.33 25.20 -22.19
C GLU A 647 -9.16 26.09 -20.96
N VAL A 648 -9.65 25.65 -19.79
CA VAL A 648 -9.49 26.37 -18.51
C VAL A 648 -8.02 26.61 -18.18
N LEU A 649 -7.18 25.57 -18.31
CA LEU A 649 -5.75 25.65 -18.00
C LEU A 649 -5.00 26.59 -18.97
N LEU A 650 -5.38 26.60 -20.25
CA LEU A 650 -4.79 27.49 -21.25
C LEU A 650 -5.23 28.94 -21.02
N ARG A 651 -6.54 29.18 -20.89
CA ARG A 651 -7.13 30.52 -20.69
C ARG A 651 -6.50 31.28 -19.54
N GLN A 652 -6.31 30.63 -18.39
CA GLN A 652 -5.69 31.26 -17.23
C GLN A 652 -4.26 31.73 -17.47
N LYS A 653 -3.55 31.11 -18.43
CA LYS A 653 -2.20 31.54 -18.78
C LYS A 653 -2.18 32.65 -19.83
N THR A 654 -3.08 32.61 -20.82
CA THR A 654 -3.13 33.61 -21.90
C THR A 654 -3.79 34.92 -21.48
N THR A 655 -4.89 34.86 -20.74
CA THR A 655 -5.68 36.05 -20.36
C THR A 655 -5.23 36.66 -19.03
N GLY A 656 -4.32 35.99 -18.32
CA GLY A 656 -4.00 36.30 -16.93
C GLY A 656 -5.03 35.70 -15.97
N PRO A 657 -4.73 35.66 -14.67
CA PRO A 657 -5.65 35.09 -13.69
C PRO A 657 -6.92 35.92 -13.57
N ASP A 658 -8.08 35.27 -13.39
CA ASP A 658 -9.35 35.99 -13.23
C ASP A 658 -9.26 36.93 -12.03
N GLN A 659 -9.33 38.24 -12.28
CA GLN A 659 -9.40 39.23 -11.22
C GLN A 659 -10.81 39.22 -10.66
N LEU A 660 -10.93 38.78 -9.42
CA LEU A 660 -12.20 38.66 -8.71
C LEU A 660 -12.72 40.02 -8.23
N GLY A 661 -11.80 40.95 -7.96
CA GLY A 661 -12.08 42.29 -7.44
C GLY A 661 -10.86 42.90 -6.74
N ARG A 662 -11.10 43.87 -5.85
CA ARG A 662 -10.08 44.45 -4.97
C ARG A 662 -10.42 44.13 -3.51
N HIS A 663 -9.41 43.86 -2.70
CA HIS A 663 -9.59 43.62 -1.28
C HIS A 663 -10.10 44.90 -0.59
N PRO A 664 -11.18 44.84 0.21
CA PRO A 664 -11.83 46.02 0.77
C PRO A 664 -10.95 46.83 1.71
N GLU A 665 -10.05 46.18 2.46
CA GLU A 665 -9.15 46.86 3.40
C GLU A 665 -7.81 47.32 2.78
N THR A 666 -7.20 46.53 1.89
CA THR A 666 -5.85 46.83 1.36
C THR A 666 -5.88 47.51 -0.01
N GLY A 667 -7.02 47.47 -0.72
CA GLY A 667 -7.17 47.99 -2.08
C GLY A 667 -6.44 47.17 -3.16
N GLU A 668 -5.70 46.12 -2.79
CA GLU A 668 -4.95 45.27 -3.71
C GLU A 668 -5.88 44.35 -4.53
N PRO A 669 -5.53 44.04 -5.79
CA PRO A 669 -6.31 43.11 -6.60
C PRO A 669 -6.28 41.69 -6.01
N ILE A 670 -7.40 40.98 -6.11
CA ILE A 670 -7.49 39.56 -5.76
C ILE A 670 -7.65 38.76 -7.04
N TYR A 671 -6.79 37.74 -7.20
CA TYR A 671 -6.73 36.89 -8.37
C TYR A 671 -7.10 35.45 -8.01
N VAL A 672 -7.82 34.75 -8.89
CA VAL A 672 -7.99 33.29 -8.85
C VAL A 672 -6.98 32.66 -9.82
N LYS A 673 -6.15 31.74 -9.34
CA LYS A 673 -5.08 31.09 -10.14
C LYS A 673 -5.10 29.58 -9.93
N ILE A 674 -4.72 28.80 -10.94
CA ILE A 674 -4.46 27.36 -10.79
C ILE A 674 -2.94 27.13 -10.69
N GLY A 675 -2.53 26.49 -9.59
CA GLY A 675 -1.14 26.10 -9.36
C GLY A 675 -0.98 24.58 -9.33
N ALA A 676 0.25 24.12 -9.08
CA ALA A 676 0.58 22.69 -9.00
C ALA A 676 -0.18 21.92 -7.89
N TYR A 677 -0.82 22.63 -6.95
CA TYR A 677 -1.57 22.06 -5.82
C TYR A 677 -3.08 22.35 -5.91
N GLY A 678 -3.57 22.70 -7.11
CA GLY A 678 -4.96 23.07 -7.35
C GLY A 678 -5.21 24.58 -7.37
N PRO A 679 -6.48 25.01 -7.46
CA PRO A 679 -6.85 26.41 -7.52
C PRO A 679 -6.64 27.13 -6.18
N TYR A 680 -6.24 28.39 -6.24
CA TYR A 680 -5.98 29.25 -5.10
C TYR A 680 -6.28 30.72 -5.40
N VAL A 681 -6.60 31.48 -4.36
CA VAL A 681 -6.70 32.94 -4.44
C VAL A 681 -5.39 33.58 -4.03
N GLN A 682 -5.02 34.67 -4.68
CA GLN A 682 -3.81 35.45 -4.42
C GLN A 682 -4.16 36.93 -4.22
N LEU A 683 -3.61 37.55 -3.17
CA LEU A 683 -3.68 38.98 -2.92
C LEU A 683 -2.47 39.69 -3.53
N GLY A 684 -2.72 40.61 -4.46
CA GLY A 684 -1.70 41.43 -5.10
C GLY A 684 -0.84 40.68 -6.12
N ASP A 685 0.00 41.43 -6.82
CA ASP A 685 0.95 40.91 -7.79
C ASP A 685 2.24 40.44 -7.12
N LYS A 686 2.90 39.47 -7.77
CA LYS A 686 4.24 39.05 -7.35
C LYS A 686 5.26 40.02 -7.93
N SER A 687 5.95 40.76 -7.06
CA SER A 687 6.98 41.73 -7.44
C SER A 687 8.29 41.46 -6.67
N ASP A 688 9.37 42.18 -7.01
CA ASP A 688 10.62 42.10 -6.24
C ASP A 688 10.45 42.61 -4.79
N GLU A 689 9.49 43.51 -4.57
CA GLU A 689 9.12 44.03 -3.25
C GLU A 689 8.18 43.08 -2.48
N ASN A 690 7.31 42.35 -3.20
CA ASN A 690 6.45 41.31 -2.63
C ASN A 690 6.67 39.96 -3.35
N PRO A 691 7.78 39.26 -3.05
CA PRO A 691 8.13 38.02 -3.77
C PRO A 691 7.24 36.83 -3.41
N LYS A 692 6.40 36.94 -2.36
CA LYS A 692 5.47 35.92 -1.88
C LYS A 692 4.13 36.57 -1.49
N PRO A 693 3.31 36.98 -2.48
CA PRO A 693 1.98 37.53 -2.22
C PRO A 693 1.15 36.53 -1.41
N LYS A 694 0.23 37.05 -0.59
CA LYS A 694 -0.60 36.21 0.28
C LYS A 694 -1.48 35.31 -0.59
N GLN A 695 -1.50 34.01 -0.29
CA GLN A 695 -2.23 33.01 -1.06
C GLN A 695 -3.06 32.13 -0.13
N ALA A 696 -4.22 31.69 -0.60
CA ALA A 696 -5.04 30.70 0.09
C ALA A 696 -5.64 29.72 -0.93
N SER A 697 -5.47 28.42 -0.70
CA SER A 697 -6.08 27.38 -1.55
C SER A 697 -7.60 27.42 -1.45
N LEU A 698 -8.30 27.07 -2.53
CA LEU A 698 -9.75 26.92 -2.49
C LEU A 698 -10.13 25.65 -1.68
N PRO A 699 -11.24 25.69 -0.93
CA PRO A 699 -11.80 24.50 -0.30
C PRO A 699 -12.23 23.44 -1.33
N LYS A 700 -12.26 22.18 -0.91
CA LYS A 700 -12.71 21.07 -1.76
C LYS A 700 -14.17 21.30 -2.20
N GLY A 701 -14.44 21.17 -3.51
CA GLY A 701 -15.77 21.37 -4.10
C GLY A 701 -16.05 22.81 -4.56
N VAL A 702 -15.17 23.78 -4.23
CA VAL A 702 -15.24 25.14 -4.77
C VAL A 702 -14.40 25.19 -6.03
N THR A 703 -15.03 25.53 -7.16
CA THR A 703 -14.34 25.71 -8.45
C THR A 703 -13.99 27.18 -8.67
N PRO A 704 -12.98 27.51 -9.50
CA PRO A 704 -12.63 28.90 -9.83
C PRO A 704 -13.83 29.78 -10.24
N GLU A 705 -14.81 29.20 -10.92
CA GLU A 705 -16.00 29.88 -11.43
C GLU A 705 -17.02 30.22 -10.33
N THR A 706 -17.01 29.46 -9.23
CA THR A 706 -17.94 29.63 -8.10
C THR A 706 -17.39 30.51 -6.98
N VAL A 707 -16.13 30.96 -7.08
CA VAL A 707 -15.51 31.82 -6.07
C VAL A 707 -16.14 33.21 -6.12
N THR A 708 -16.55 33.74 -4.97
CA THR A 708 -17.00 35.14 -4.83
C THR A 708 -15.94 36.00 -4.14
N LEU A 709 -15.96 37.32 -4.36
CA LEU A 709 -15.01 38.25 -3.74
C LEU A 709 -14.97 38.11 -2.21
N ASP A 710 -16.14 38.02 -1.58
CA ASP A 710 -16.26 37.84 -0.12
C ASP A 710 -15.62 36.54 0.36
N MET A 711 -15.80 35.44 -0.39
CA MET A 711 -15.17 34.17 -0.09
C MET A 711 -13.66 34.27 -0.18
N ALA A 712 -13.13 34.91 -1.23
CA ALA A 712 -11.69 35.06 -1.42
C ALA A 712 -11.05 35.93 -0.33
N VAL A 713 -11.70 37.03 0.08
CA VAL A 713 -11.28 37.84 1.22
C VAL A 713 -11.25 37.01 2.49
N GLY A 714 -12.31 36.23 2.76
CA GLY A 714 -12.37 35.33 3.90
C GLY A 714 -11.25 34.28 3.91
N LEU A 715 -10.96 33.67 2.76
CA LEU A 715 -9.89 32.68 2.60
C LEU A 715 -8.51 33.32 2.83
N LEU A 716 -8.27 34.51 2.28
CA LEU A 716 -7.05 35.27 2.47
C LEU A 716 -6.89 35.79 3.91
N ALA A 717 -7.95 35.88 4.70
CA ALA A 717 -7.88 36.23 6.12
C ALA A 717 -7.43 35.06 7.02
N LEU A 718 -7.38 33.82 6.50
CA LEU A 718 -6.97 32.67 7.29
C LEU A 718 -5.46 32.72 7.66
N PRO A 719 -5.07 32.17 8.82
CA PRO A 719 -5.91 31.54 9.85
C PRO A 719 -6.75 32.55 10.66
N ARG A 720 -8.06 32.26 10.81
CA ARG A 720 -9.00 33.09 11.58
C ARG A 720 -8.96 32.68 13.05
N THR A 721 -8.71 33.63 13.95
CA THR A 721 -8.76 33.37 15.41
C THR A 721 -10.21 33.41 15.89
N LEU A 722 -10.67 32.33 16.51
CA LEU A 722 -12.05 32.20 17.01
C LEU A 722 -12.18 32.68 18.46
N GLY A 723 -11.09 32.57 19.24
CA GLY A 723 -11.07 32.95 20.65
C GLY A 723 -9.96 32.22 21.42
N VAL A 724 -10.08 32.20 22.75
CA VAL A 724 -9.21 31.43 23.64
C VAL A 724 -9.99 30.27 24.25
N HIS A 725 -9.32 29.14 24.41
CA HIS A 725 -9.91 27.98 25.06
C HIS A 725 -10.11 28.28 26.56
N PRO A 726 -11.31 28.05 27.12
CA PRO A 726 -11.69 28.54 28.46
C PRO A 726 -10.84 27.96 29.59
N VAL A 727 -10.30 26.75 29.41
CA VAL A 727 -9.52 26.04 30.46
C VAL A 727 -8.02 26.30 30.36
N THR A 728 -7.47 26.33 29.14
CA THR A 728 -6.02 26.35 28.88
C THR A 728 -5.51 27.75 28.51
N GLY A 729 -6.41 28.69 28.20
CA GLY A 729 -6.06 30.02 27.67
C GLY A 729 -5.44 29.99 26.27
N GLY A 730 -5.30 28.81 25.66
CA GLY A 730 -4.68 28.61 24.35
C GLY A 730 -5.53 29.18 23.22
N LYS A 731 -4.91 29.71 22.16
CA LYS A 731 -5.64 30.28 21.02
C LYS A 731 -6.32 29.18 20.21
N ILE A 732 -7.59 29.39 19.87
CA ILE A 732 -8.32 28.55 18.93
C ILE A 732 -8.41 29.27 17.59
N GLN A 733 -8.00 28.60 16.52
CA GLN A 733 -8.00 29.15 15.16
C GLN A 733 -8.62 28.18 14.16
N ALA A 734 -9.32 28.71 13.17
CA ALA A 734 -9.77 27.97 11.99
C ALA A 734 -8.83 28.23 10.81
N SER A 735 -8.49 27.20 10.04
CA SER A 735 -7.62 27.33 8.87
C SER A 735 -7.82 26.19 7.87
N LEU A 736 -7.14 26.29 6.72
CA LEU A 736 -7.12 25.28 5.66
C LEU A 736 -5.78 24.55 5.66
N GLY A 737 -5.81 23.22 5.64
CA GLY A 737 -4.63 22.37 5.55
C GLY A 737 -4.72 21.39 4.40
N ARG A 738 -3.67 20.59 4.21
CA ARG A 738 -3.57 19.56 3.16
C ARG A 738 -4.73 18.53 3.14
N PHE A 739 -5.45 18.40 4.26
CA PHE A 739 -6.55 17.44 4.42
C PHE A 739 -7.93 18.10 4.47
N GLY A 740 -8.01 19.39 4.10
CA GLY A 740 -9.21 20.18 4.20
C GLY A 740 -9.21 21.12 5.42
N PRO A 741 -10.36 21.74 5.70
CA PRO A 741 -10.48 22.71 6.78
C PRO A 741 -10.38 22.08 8.16
N TYR A 742 -9.74 22.79 9.09
CA TYR A 742 -9.57 22.34 10.46
C TYR A 742 -9.66 23.49 11.47
N VAL A 743 -9.96 23.14 12.72
CA VAL A 743 -9.71 23.98 13.89
C VAL A 743 -8.47 23.49 14.61
N VAL A 744 -7.68 24.42 15.13
CA VAL A 744 -6.49 24.16 15.93
C VAL A 744 -6.55 24.91 17.25
N HIS A 745 -6.28 24.20 18.33
CA HIS A 745 -6.05 24.75 19.65
C HIS A 745 -4.54 24.74 19.93
N ASP A 746 -3.96 25.93 20.03
CA ASP A 746 -2.55 26.11 20.38
C ASP A 746 -2.37 26.02 21.89
N GLN A 747 -1.86 24.89 22.38
CA GLN A 747 -1.61 24.62 23.79
C GLN A 747 -0.17 25.02 24.20
N GLY A 748 0.53 25.80 23.38
CA GLY A 748 1.88 26.27 23.67
C GLY A 748 2.89 25.13 23.77
N LYS A 749 3.45 24.89 24.96
CA LYS A 749 4.49 23.86 25.19
C LYS A 749 3.97 22.43 25.05
N GLU A 750 2.66 22.22 25.19
CA GLU A 750 2.02 20.90 25.05
C GLU A 750 1.70 20.54 23.59
N GLY A 751 1.93 21.48 22.66
CA GLY A 751 1.74 21.31 21.23
C GLY A 751 0.44 21.91 20.71
N LYS A 752 -0.03 21.39 19.57
CA LYS A 752 -1.23 21.88 18.88
C LYS A 752 -2.23 20.74 18.75
N ASP A 753 -3.47 21.00 19.15
CA ASP A 753 -4.57 20.06 18.98
C ASP A 753 -5.41 20.40 17.75
N TYR A 754 -5.56 19.45 16.81
CA TYR A 754 -6.22 19.67 15.52
C TYR A 754 -7.51 18.84 15.41
N ARG A 755 -8.55 19.40 14.81
CA ARG A 755 -9.78 18.68 14.40
C ARG A 755 -10.22 19.13 13.02
N SER A 756 -10.51 18.17 12.15
CA SER A 756 -11.12 18.47 10.85
C SER A 756 -12.54 18.97 11.04
N LEU A 757 -12.96 19.92 10.22
CA LEU A 757 -14.36 20.34 10.12
C LEU A 757 -15.20 19.21 9.50
N LYS A 758 -16.46 19.06 9.93
CA LYS A 758 -17.43 18.12 9.30
C LYS A 758 -18.03 18.76 8.05
N ALA A 759 -18.73 17.98 7.23
CA ALA A 759 -19.28 18.45 5.95
C ALA A 759 -20.26 19.64 6.09
N ALA A 760 -20.97 19.74 7.22
CA ALA A 760 -21.88 20.85 7.52
C ALA A 760 -21.17 22.10 8.06
N ASP A 761 -19.89 21.99 8.47
CA ASP A 761 -19.15 23.10 9.05
C ASP A 761 -18.41 23.90 7.96
N ASN A 762 -18.44 25.23 8.03
CA ASN A 762 -17.71 26.11 7.10
C ASN A 762 -16.57 26.84 7.81
N VAL A 763 -15.36 26.74 7.26
CA VAL A 763 -14.14 27.33 7.83
C VAL A 763 -14.20 28.84 7.99
N LEU A 764 -14.95 29.52 7.14
CA LEU A 764 -15.09 30.97 7.15
C LEU A 764 -16.09 31.44 8.20
N THR A 765 -17.03 30.60 8.65
CA THR A 765 -18.14 30.99 9.55
C THR A 765 -18.21 30.22 10.87
N ILE A 766 -17.43 29.16 11.06
CA ILE A 766 -17.42 28.36 12.30
C ILE A 766 -17.29 29.22 13.57
N SER A 767 -18.08 28.91 14.61
CA SER A 767 -18.08 29.61 15.90
C SER A 767 -17.07 29.00 16.88
N LEU A 768 -16.77 29.74 17.95
CA LEU A 768 -15.92 29.24 19.04
C LEU A 768 -16.58 28.06 19.76
N GLU A 769 -17.90 28.09 20.00
CA GLU A 769 -18.58 26.97 20.68
C GLU A 769 -18.47 25.68 19.85
N ARG A 770 -18.73 25.78 18.54
CA ARG A 770 -18.63 24.63 17.63
C ARG A 770 -17.20 24.10 17.53
N ALA A 771 -16.20 24.99 17.52
CA ALA A 771 -14.80 24.58 17.54
C ALA A 771 -14.42 23.85 18.84
N LEU A 772 -14.93 24.31 19.99
CA LEU A 772 -14.73 23.65 21.29
C LEU A 772 -15.41 22.29 21.34
N GLU A 773 -16.60 22.14 20.76
CA GLU A 773 -17.28 20.85 20.62
C GLU A 773 -16.45 19.87 19.78
N LEU A 774 -15.94 20.30 18.62
CA LEU A 774 -15.07 19.46 17.80
C LEU A 774 -13.78 19.07 18.55
N LEU A 775 -13.20 19.99 19.31
CA LEU A 775 -11.98 19.75 20.10
C LEU A 775 -12.21 18.84 21.30
N SER A 776 -13.41 18.85 21.90
CA SER A 776 -13.78 17.96 23.00
C SER A 776 -14.05 16.53 22.52
N GLU A 777 -14.42 16.34 21.25
CA GLU A 777 -14.50 15.02 20.66
C GLU A 777 -13.12 14.31 20.73
N PRO A 778 -13.09 13.04 21.18
CA PRO A 778 -11.85 12.27 21.20
C PRO A 778 -11.32 12.16 19.76
N LYS A 779 -10.01 12.34 19.59
CA LYS A 779 -9.34 12.16 18.29
C LYS A 779 -9.68 10.78 17.71
N LYS A 780 -10.61 10.72 16.76
CA LYS A 780 -10.76 9.59 15.86
C LYS A 780 -9.63 9.63 14.84
N GLY A 781 -8.44 9.23 15.27
CA GLY A 781 -7.29 9.21 14.40
C GLY A 781 -7.32 7.99 13.47
N ARG A 782 -7.25 8.23 12.15
CA ARG A 782 -6.72 7.26 11.17
C ARG A 782 -5.20 7.03 11.34
N ASN A 783 -4.62 7.35 12.51
CA ASN A 783 -3.23 7.17 12.95
C ASN A 783 -2.98 7.78 14.36
N SER A 784 -3.90 7.66 15.32
CA SER A 784 -3.68 8.16 16.70
C SER A 784 -3.30 7.03 17.67
N THR A 785 -2.06 6.54 17.51
CA THR A 785 -1.33 5.85 18.59
C THR A 785 0.12 6.36 18.75
N ASN A 786 0.56 7.32 17.93
CA ASN A 786 1.93 7.87 17.99
C ASN A 786 2.06 9.26 18.63
N SER A 787 1.01 9.78 19.28
CA SER A 787 1.13 11.00 20.11
C SER A 787 0.14 10.97 21.27
N LYS A 788 0.40 10.06 22.20
CA LYS A 788 0.32 10.33 23.63
C LYS A 788 1.69 9.91 24.17
N SER A 789 2.25 10.68 25.09
CA SER A 789 3.33 10.20 25.96
C SER A 789 3.01 8.75 26.34
N LYS A 790 3.92 7.81 26.03
CA LYS A 790 3.74 6.40 26.39
C LYS A 790 3.31 6.35 27.85
N ALA A 791 2.20 5.69 28.16
CA ALA A 791 1.82 5.47 29.55
C ALA A 791 2.98 4.70 30.23
N ALA A 792 3.37 5.14 31.43
CA ALA A 792 4.36 4.39 32.20
C ALA A 792 3.79 3.01 32.50
N LEU A 793 4.58 1.96 32.29
CA LEU A 793 4.25 0.60 32.71
C LEU A 793 4.08 0.54 34.23
N ARG A 794 4.89 1.32 34.96
CA ARG A 794 4.85 1.41 36.43
C ARG A 794 5.55 2.67 36.92
N GLU A 795 4.95 3.33 37.90
CA GLU A 795 5.57 4.43 38.64
C GLU A 795 6.28 3.88 39.89
N LEU A 796 7.57 4.18 40.04
CA LEU A 796 8.39 3.69 41.15
C LEU A 796 8.47 4.68 42.32
N GLY A 797 8.08 5.95 42.11
CA GLY A 797 8.14 7.04 43.08
C GLY A 797 9.03 8.21 42.62
N THR A 798 9.31 9.15 43.52
CA THR A 798 10.15 10.33 43.25
C THR A 798 11.63 10.08 43.54
N HIS A 799 12.51 10.71 42.77
CA HIS A 799 13.95 10.65 43.01
C HIS A 799 14.32 11.54 44.23
N PRO A 800 15.17 11.06 45.17
CA PRO A 800 15.46 11.77 46.42
C PRO A 800 16.14 13.14 46.28
N GLU A 801 16.88 13.37 45.18
CA GLU A 801 17.66 14.61 44.99
C GLU A 801 16.92 15.75 44.27
N ASP A 802 16.03 15.44 43.33
CA ASP A 802 15.36 16.44 42.48
C ASP A 802 13.82 16.37 42.52
N GLY A 803 13.26 15.37 43.21
CA GLY A 803 11.82 15.17 43.35
C GLY A 803 11.11 14.76 42.06
N GLU A 804 11.82 14.52 40.95
CA GLU A 804 11.21 14.09 39.69
C GLU A 804 10.81 12.61 39.74
N LEU A 805 9.75 12.26 39.00
CA LEU A 805 9.22 10.90 38.97
C LEU A 805 10.16 9.93 38.23
N ILE A 806 10.34 8.76 38.83
CA ILE A 806 11.01 7.61 38.23
C ILE A 806 9.94 6.62 37.74
N ASN A 807 9.94 6.39 36.43
CA ASN A 807 8.92 5.59 35.76
C ASN A 807 9.55 4.49 34.90
N ILE A 808 8.91 3.33 34.84
CA ILE A 808 9.24 2.27 33.89
C ILE A 808 8.39 2.45 32.64
N TYR A 809 8.99 2.36 31.46
CA TYR A 809 8.32 2.46 30.16
C TYR A 809 8.67 1.26 29.30
N ASP A 810 7.79 0.94 28.35
CA ASP A 810 8.10 -0.04 27.32
C ASP A 810 8.80 0.59 26.11
N GLY A 811 9.83 -0.08 25.60
CA GLY A 811 10.71 0.40 24.54
C GLY A 811 10.96 -0.64 23.44
N PRO A 812 11.42 -0.23 22.25
CA PRO A 812 11.74 -1.15 21.15
C PRO A 812 12.85 -2.17 21.49
N TYR A 813 13.56 -1.97 22.61
CA TYR A 813 14.61 -2.85 23.13
C TYR A 813 14.25 -3.50 24.48
N GLY A 814 12.96 -3.49 24.87
CA GLY A 814 12.45 -3.98 26.16
C GLY A 814 12.16 -2.88 27.19
N PRO A 815 11.64 -3.23 28.38
CA PRO A 815 11.31 -2.29 29.45
C PRO A 815 12.53 -1.53 29.97
N TYR A 816 12.36 -0.25 30.27
CA TYR A 816 13.44 0.61 30.77
C TYR A 816 12.94 1.59 31.82
N ILE A 817 13.82 1.90 32.77
CA ILE A 817 13.63 2.90 33.83
C ILE A 817 14.03 4.26 33.25
N LYS A 818 13.21 5.29 33.47
CA LYS A 818 13.46 6.66 33.05
C LYS A 818 13.34 7.62 34.22
N HIS A 819 14.33 8.50 34.34
CA HIS A 819 14.35 9.67 35.23
C HIS A 819 14.91 10.86 34.44
N GLY A 820 14.13 11.94 34.31
CA GLY A 820 14.44 13.08 33.45
C GLY A 820 14.80 12.68 32.00
N LYS A 821 16.07 12.89 31.62
CA LYS A 821 16.65 12.55 30.30
C LYS A 821 17.41 11.21 30.28
N THR A 822 17.58 10.57 31.43
CA THR A 822 18.37 9.35 31.59
C THR A 822 17.46 8.13 31.53
N ASN A 823 17.76 7.19 30.62
CA ASN A 823 17.03 5.94 30.47
C ASN A 823 17.98 4.76 30.76
N VAL A 824 17.61 3.78 31.55
CA VAL A 824 18.40 2.56 31.83
C VAL A 824 17.53 1.33 31.58
N SER A 825 18.02 0.38 30.78
CA SER A 825 17.32 -0.89 30.56
C SER A 825 17.25 -1.70 31.86
N ILE A 826 16.16 -2.43 32.07
CA ILE A 826 16.08 -3.40 33.18
C ILE A 826 17.13 -4.51 32.93
N PRO A 827 17.95 -4.90 33.94
CA PRO A 827 18.94 -5.97 33.80
C PRO A 827 18.33 -7.30 33.38
N GLU A 828 19.09 -8.11 32.63
CA GLU A 828 18.64 -9.42 32.15
C GLU A 828 18.24 -10.34 33.33
N GLY A 829 17.02 -10.87 33.28
CA GLY A 829 16.47 -11.78 34.30
C GLY A 829 15.59 -11.14 35.38
N GLN A 830 15.39 -9.81 35.37
CA GLN A 830 14.45 -9.12 36.27
C GLN A 830 13.19 -8.68 35.51
N SER A 831 12.02 -8.84 36.13
CA SER A 831 10.74 -8.38 35.59
C SER A 831 10.43 -6.93 35.97
N VAL A 832 9.40 -6.34 35.35
CA VAL A 832 8.94 -4.97 35.68
C VAL A 832 8.39 -4.90 37.12
N GLU A 833 7.89 -6.04 37.61
CA GLU A 833 7.31 -6.23 38.93
C GLU A 833 8.37 -6.31 40.03
N ASP A 834 9.58 -6.78 39.71
CA ASP A 834 10.67 -7.01 40.68
C ASP A 834 11.53 -5.77 40.97
N ILE A 835 11.41 -4.72 40.16
CA ILE A 835 12.22 -3.50 40.31
C ILE A 835 11.67 -2.60 41.43
N SER A 836 12.47 -2.43 42.49
CA SER A 836 12.23 -1.45 43.54
C SER A 836 12.82 -0.08 43.21
N LEU A 837 12.32 0.97 43.86
CA LEU A 837 12.85 2.33 43.73
C LEU A 837 14.37 2.39 44.05
N SER A 838 14.82 1.67 45.07
CA SER A 838 16.23 1.64 45.46
C SER A 838 17.13 0.94 44.44
N ALA A 839 16.64 -0.11 43.76
CA ALA A 839 17.34 -0.76 42.65
C ALA A 839 17.42 0.16 41.43
N ALA A 840 16.33 0.85 41.10
CA ALA A 840 16.27 1.81 40.01
C ALA A 840 17.26 2.97 40.17
N LEU A 841 17.38 3.53 41.39
CA LEU A 841 18.34 4.58 41.71
C LEU A 841 19.80 4.13 41.49
N LYS A 842 20.16 2.90 41.90
CA LYS A 842 21.50 2.34 41.67
C LYS A 842 21.83 2.20 40.19
N LEU A 843 20.86 1.74 39.39
CA LEU A 843 21.00 1.57 37.94
C LEU A 843 21.16 2.93 37.22
N LEU A 844 20.38 3.93 37.63
CA LEU A 844 20.48 5.31 37.12
C LEU A 844 21.83 5.96 37.48
N ALA A 845 22.29 5.80 38.72
CA ALA A 845 23.59 6.32 39.16
C ALA A 845 24.77 5.67 38.42
N THR A 846 24.71 4.35 38.19
CA THR A 846 25.75 3.61 37.44
C THR A 846 25.83 4.06 35.98
N LYS A 847 24.69 4.41 35.37
CA LYS A 847 24.69 4.96 34.00
C LYS A 847 25.17 6.41 33.96
N ALA A 848 24.81 7.22 34.95
CA ALA A 848 25.27 8.61 35.05
C ALA A 848 26.80 8.71 35.25
N SER A 849 27.42 7.77 35.98
CA SER A 849 28.87 7.73 36.18
C SER A 849 29.65 7.33 34.91
N THR A 850 29.05 6.57 33.99
CA THR A 850 29.66 6.19 32.70
C THR A 850 29.60 7.27 31.61
N ALA A 851 28.83 8.35 31.79
CA ALA A 851 28.59 9.37 30.75
C ALA A 851 29.59 10.54 30.71
N LYS A 852 30.56 10.63 31.64
CA LYS A 852 31.58 11.71 31.64
C LYS A 852 32.83 11.33 30.82
N SER A 853 32.69 11.21 29.50
CA SER A 853 33.80 11.45 28.57
C SER A 853 33.28 11.63 27.15
N THR A 854 32.96 12.87 26.76
CA THR A 854 33.40 13.46 25.48
C THR A 854 33.01 14.93 25.37
N ARG A 855 34.03 15.67 24.94
CA ARG A 855 34.25 17.12 24.85
C ARG A 855 33.17 17.87 24.05
N LYS A 856 32.67 18.98 24.63
CA LYS A 856 31.81 19.99 23.96
C LYS A 856 32.51 20.57 22.73
N THR A 857 31.83 20.56 21.58
CA THR A 857 32.05 21.54 20.50
C THR A 857 30.73 22.25 20.21
N SER A 858 30.69 23.54 20.54
CA SER A 858 29.61 24.47 20.22
C SER A 858 29.64 24.78 18.72
N LYS A 859 28.57 24.47 17.99
CA LYS A 859 28.32 25.07 16.67
C LYS A 859 27.32 26.21 16.81
N SER A 860 27.85 27.42 16.71
CA SER A 860 27.11 28.65 16.55
C SER A 860 26.43 28.68 15.17
N THR A 861 25.18 29.12 15.18
CA THR A 861 24.41 29.57 14.02
C THR A 861 24.89 30.96 13.62
N SER A 862 25.39 31.13 12.39
CA SER A 862 25.62 32.46 11.80
C SER A 862 24.62 32.76 10.69
N SER A 863 23.71 33.66 11.00
CA SER A 863 22.88 34.44 10.08
C SER A 863 23.75 35.25 9.12
N ARG A 864 23.39 35.26 7.83
CA ARG A 864 24.05 36.01 6.77
C ARG A 864 23.32 37.35 6.59
N SER A 865 23.87 38.44 7.09
CA SER A 865 23.50 39.79 6.66
C SER A 865 24.56 40.33 5.70
N LYS A 866 24.10 40.99 4.63
CA LYS A 866 24.92 41.72 3.67
C LYS A 866 25.23 43.10 4.25
N SER A 867 26.47 43.57 4.06
CA SER A 867 26.73 44.98 3.79
C SER A 867 27.97 45.14 2.92
N THR A 868 27.84 46.05 1.96
CA THR A 868 28.82 46.72 1.09
C THR A 868 30.11 47.11 1.85
N THR A 869 31.31 47.26 1.25
CA THR A 869 31.65 48.28 0.24
C THR A 869 33.08 48.05 -0.30
N LYS A 870 33.30 48.57 -1.52
CA LYS A 870 34.52 48.79 -2.33
C LYS A 870 35.89 48.99 -1.61
N ALA A 871 36.94 48.51 -2.29
CA ALA A 871 38.09 49.25 -2.84
C ALA A 871 39.51 48.76 -2.46
N SER A 872 40.24 48.42 -3.52
CA SER A 872 41.62 48.84 -3.85
C SER A 872 42.84 48.32 -3.05
N THR A 873 43.74 47.65 -3.80
CA THR A 873 45.23 47.81 -3.86
C THR A 873 46.00 47.73 -2.52
N THR A 874 47.12 47.01 -2.37
CA THR A 874 48.34 47.00 -3.21
C THR A 874 49.32 45.95 -2.65
N THR A 875 50.09 45.29 -3.52
CA THR A 875 51.49 44.82 -3.38
C THR A 875 52.16 44.65 -2.00
N ALA A 876 52.82 43.51 -1.77
CA ALA A 876 54.26 43.35 -2.09
C ALA A 876 54.89 42.03 -1.59
N LYS A 877 55.68 41.41 -2.50
CA LYS A 877 56.95 40.66 -2.32
C LYS A 877 56.92 39.37 -1.46
N LYS A 878 57.59 38.27 -1.85
CA LYS A 878 59.00 38.22 -2.29
C LYS A 878 59.32 36.94 -3.08
N THR A 879 60.14 37.16 -4.10
CA THR A 879 60.90 36.30 -5.00
C THR A 879 61.85 35.30 -4.31
N VAL A 880 62.06 34.14 -4.93
CA VAL A 880 63.34 33.39 -4.88
C VAL A 880 63.74 33.04 -6.32
N ALA A 881 65.03 33.23 -6.61
CA ALA A 881 65.65 33.19 -7.92
C ALA A 881 66.14 31.80 -8.34
N LYS A 882 66.22 31.64 -9.67
CA LYS A 882 66.95 30.66 -10.51
C LYS A 882 68.38 30.36 -9.99
N LYS A 883 69.06 29.26 -10.36
CA LYS A 883 69.32 28.72 -11.71
C LYS A 883 70.04 27.34 -11.57
N ASN A 884 69.77 26.42 -12.52
CA ASN A 884 70.69 25.56 -13.31
C ASN A 884 71.95 24.92 -12.65
N ASP A 885 72.45 23.72 -12.98
CA ASP A 885 72.41 22.86 -14.17
C ASP A 885 72.67 21.39 -13.76
N ALA A 886 72.60 20.51 -14.76
CA ALA A 886 72.75 19.05 -14.74
C ALA A 886 74.12 18.49 -14.33
N GLU A 887 74.13 17.23 -13.85
CA GLU A 887 74.95 16.08 -14.31
C GLU A 887 74.82 14.92 -13.31
N GLY A 888 74.64 13.68 -13.81
CA GLY A 888 74.62 12.44 -13.03
C GLY A 888 73.44 11.52 -13.32
#